data_AF-A0A452V9G9-F1
#
_entry.id   AF-A0A452V9G9-F1
#
_cell.length_a   1.000
_cell.length_b   1.000
_cell.length_c   1.000
_cell.angle_alpha   90.00
_cell.angle_beta   90.00
_cell.angle_gamma   90.00
#
_symmetry.space_group_name_H-M   'P 1'
#
loop_
_entity.id
_entity.type
_entity.pdbx_description
1 polymer ?
#
loop_
_entity_poly.entity_id
_entity_poly.type
_entity_poly.pdbx_seq_one_letter_code
_entity_poly.pdbx_strand_id
1 'polypeptide(L)'
;MGKVTVRFPPEASGYLHIGHAKAALLNQHYQVNFKGKLIMRFDDTNPEKEKEDFEKVILEDVAMLHIKPDQFTYTSDHFETIMKYAEKLIQEGKAYVDDTPAEQMKAEREQRIESEHRKNSIEKNLQMWEEMKQGSQFGQSCCLRAKIDMSSNNGCMRDPTLYRCKIQPHPRTGNKYNVYPTYDFACPIVDSIEGVTHALRTTEYHDRDEQFYWIIEALGIRKPYIWEYSRLNLNNTVLSKRKLTWFVNEGLVDGWDDPRFPTVRGVLRRGMTVEGLKQFIAAQGSSRSIVNMEWDKIWAFNKKVIDPVAPRYVALLKKEVIPVNIPEAQEEMKEVAKHPKNPDVGLKPVWYSPKVFIEGADAETLSEGEMVTFINWGNINITKINKNADGKIVSLDAKLNLENKDYKKTTKITWLAETAHALPVPAICVTYEHLITKPVLGKDEDFKQYVNKNSKHEELMLGDPCLKDLKKGDIIQLQRRGFFICDQPYEPVSPYSCKEAPCVLIYIPDGHTKEMPTSGSREKTKVETTKNEPTAPFKERPGPSLDNTCAPSEDSLVLYNRVAAQGDVVRELKAKKAAKEDVDAAVKQLLALKAEYKEKTGQEYKPGNPPAVVQDVSSKSSASTVESKSLYDEVAAQGEVVRKLKAEKAPKAKVNEAVECLLSLKAQYKEKTGKEYIPGQPPLSQSSDSTNSSEPSGPETPEAKVLFDKVASQGEVVRKLKAEKASKDQVDTAVQELLQLKAQYKSLTGVEYKPVSATGAEDKDKKKKEKENKSEKQNKPQKQSDGQKKDSFKSQGSGLSSSGAGEGQGPKKQTRLGLEAKKEENLADWYSQVITKSELIEYYDVSGCYILRPWAYSIWESIKDFFDAEIKKLGVENCYFPMFVSQGALEKEKTHIADFAPEVAWVTRSGKTELAEPIAVRPTSETVMYPAYAKWVQSHRDLPIRLNQWCNVVRWEFKHPQPFLRTREFLWQEGHSAFATFEEAAEEVLQILDLYAQVYEELLAIPVVKGRKTEKEKFAGGDYTTTLEVFISASGRAIQGATSHHLGQNFSKMFEIIFEDPKTPGEKQFAYQNSWGLTTRTIGVMTMVHGDNMGLVLPPRVASVQGVPIRLEVGPRDMKSCQFVAVRRDTGEKLTVADNEAETKLHSLLEDIHVNLFTRASKDLKTHMVVANTMEDFQQLLDSGKIVQIPFCGEIDCEDWIKKTTARDQDLEPGAPSMGAKSLCIPFKPLCELQPGAKCICGRNPAKYYTLFGRSY
;
A
#
# COMPACT_ATOMS: atom_id res chain seq x y z
N MET A 1 -5.26 -34.09 -10.15
CA MET A 1 -5.41 -33.43 -8.83
C MET A 1 -4.74 -34.31 -7.79
N GLY A 2 -3.89 -33.75 -6.94
CA GLY A 2 -3.25 -34.49 -5.83
C GLY A 2 -4.14 -34.47 -4.58
N LYS A 3 -4.06 -35.54 -3.77
CA LYS A 3 -4.78 -35.63 -2.48
C LYS A 3 -4.07 -34.76 -1.44
N VAL A 4 -4.65 -33.60 -1.12
CA VAL A 4 -4.11 -32.66 -0.13
C VAL A 4 -4.55 -33.09 1.28
N THR A 5 -3.61 -33.39 2.18
CA THR A 5 -3.89 -33.49 3.62
C THR A 5 -3.56 -32.18 4.31
N VAL A 6 -4.52 -31.64 5.06
CA VAL A 6 -4.48 -30.38 5.83
C VAL A 6 -5.01 -30.63 7.26
N ARG A 7 -4.73 -29.72 8.19
CA ARG A 7 -5.20 -29.83 9.59
C ARG A 7 -5.55 -28.49 10.22
N PHE A 8 -6.60 -28.49 11.03
CA PHE A 8 -6.96 -27.41 11.95
C PHE A 8 -6.55 -27.82 13.38
N PRO A 9 -5.52 -27.18 13.99
CA PRO A 9 -4.99 -27.57 15.29
C PRO A 9 -5.25 -26.52 16.41
N PRO A 10 -6.44 -26.46 17.03
CA PRO A 10 -6.70 -25.54 18.14
C PRO A 10 -6.13 -26.02 19.50
N GLU A 11 -5.62 -25.08 20.30
CA GLU A 11 -5.39 -25.25 21.76
C GLU A 11 -6.74 -25.14 22.49
N ALA A 12 -7.05 -26.09 23.38
CA ALA A 12 -8.30 -26.16 24.15
C ALA A 12 -8.38 -25.15 25.31
N SER A 13 -8.05 -23.88 25.03
CA SER A 13 -7.89 -22.76 25.98
C SER A 13 -8.99 -21.71 25.92
N GLY A 14 -10.17 -22.06 25.39
CA GLY A 14 -11.34 -21.17 25.28
C GLY A 14 -11.98 -21.14 23.89
N TYR A 15 -13.24 -20.69 23.86
CA TYR A 15 -14.17 -20.59 22.72
C TYR A 15 -13.55 -20.17 21.37
N LEU A 16 -14.12 -20.67 20.27
CA LEU A 16 -13.72 -20.24 18.93
C LEU A 16 -14.28 -18.83 18.62
N HIS A 17 -13.52 -18.11 17.79
CA HIS A 17 -13.87 -16.79 17.27
C HIS A 17 -13.67 -16.74 15.76
N ILE A 18 -14.18 -15.71 15.09
CA ILE A 18 -14.19 -15.63 13.62
C ILE A 18 -12.80 -15.77 12.97
N GLY A 19 -11.71 -15.37 13.65
CA GLY A 19 -10.33 -15.71 13.24
C GLY A 19 -9.98 -17.21 13.25
N HIS A 20 -10.48 -17.99 14.21
CA HIS A 20 -10.41 -19.47 14.21
C HIS A 20 -11.34 -20.05 13.14
N ALA A 21 -12.51 -19.45 12.92
CA ALA A 21 -13.41 -19.88 11.83
C ALA A 21 -12.75 -19.71 10.46
N LYS A 22 -12.00 -18.61 10.21
CA LYS A 22 -11.13 -18.48 9.02
C LYS A 22 -10.18 -19.66 8.89
N ALA A 23 -9.45 -20.02 9.96
CA ALA A 23 -8.51 -21.14 9.92
C ALA A 23 -9.21 -22.47 9.60
N ALA A 24 -10.28 -22.80 10.31
CA ALA A 24 -10.99 -24.08 10.18
C ALA A 24 -11.68 -24.23 8.81
N LEU A 25 -12.38 -23.17 8.37
CA LEU A 25 -13.10 -23.17 7.09
C LEU A 25 -12.15 -23.10 5.88
N LEU A 26 -11.00 -22.44 6.00
CA LEU A 26 -9.97 -22.45 4.94
C LEU A 26 -9.37 -23.85 4.78
N ASN A 27 -9.07 -24.55 5.88
CA ASN A 27 -8.64 -25.95 5.82
C ASN A 27 -9.73 -26.86 5.19
N GLN A 28 -11.01 -26.67 5.56
CA GLN A 28 -12.13 -27.40 4.91
C GLN A 28 -12.22 -27.08 3.40
N HIS A 29 -12.03 -25.84 2.99
CA HIS A 29 -12.07 -25.43 1.58
C HIS A 29 -11.01 -26.17 0.74
N TYR A 30 -9.78 -26.31 1.26
CA TYR A 30 -8.73 -27.09 0.60
C TYR A 30 -9.02 -28.60 0.59
N GLN A 31 -9.53 -29.18 1.67
CA GLN A 31 -9.99 -30.58 1.71
C GLN A 31 -11.03 -30.85 0.61
N VAL A 32 -12.09 -30.03 0.54
CA VAL A 32 -13.19 -30.22 -0.42
C VAL A 32 -12.72 -30.04 -1.87
N ASN A 33 -12.04 -28.94 -2.19
CA ASN A 33 -11.65 -28.62 -3.57
C ASN A 33 -10.65 -29.62 -4.17
N PHE A 34 -9.73 -30.13 -3.35
CA PHE A 34 -8.67 -31.05 -3.81
C PHE A 34 -8.99 -32.53 -3.55
N LYS A 35 -10.19 -32.85 -3.06
CA LYS A 35 -10.61 -34.22 -2.66
C LYS A 35 -9.59 -34.85 -1.70
N GLY A 36 -9.22 -34.05 -0.70
CA GLY A 36 -8.16 -34.26 0.25
C GLY A 36 -8.62 -34.91 1.56
N LYS A 37 -7.89 -34.61 2.64
CA LYS A 37 -8.22 -34.96 4.02
C LYS A 37 -8.08 -33.74 4.94
N LEU A 38 -9.03 -33.58 5.86
CA LEU A 38 -9.00 -32.62 6.97
C LEU A 38 -8.81 -33.38 8.29
N ILE A 39 -7.69 -33.14 8.96
CA ILE A 39 -7.47 -33.58 10.35
C ILE A 39 -7.95 -32.47 11.29
N MET A 40 -8.72 -32.83 12.30
CA MET A 40 -8.98 -32.00 13.48
C MET A 40 -8.09 -32.51 14.61
N ARG A 41 -7.13 -31.69 15.05
CA ARG A 41 -6.19 -32.09 16.11
C ARG A 41 -6.33 -31.16 17.30
N PHE A 42 -6.56 -31.66 18.51
CA PHE A 42 -6.32 -30.82 19.69
C PHE A 42 -4.81 -30.76 19.93
N ASP A 43 -4.24 -29.55 19.95
CA ASP A 43 -2.80 -29.37 20.18
C ASP A 43 -2.51 -29.27 21.70
N ASP A 44 -2.88 -30.35 22.38
CA ASP A 44 -2.83 -30.54 23.83
C ASP A 44 -1.38 -30.80 24.28
N THR A 45 -0.71 -29.70 24.65
CA THR A 45 0.70 -29.71 25.04
C THR A 45 0.97 -28.96 26.35
N ASN A 46 -0.04 -28.34 26.97
CA ASN A 46 0.12 -27.44 28.10
C ASN A 46 -0.99 -27.60 29.16
N PRO A 47 -0.81 -28.54 30.12
CA PRO A 47 -1.87 -29.01 31.01
C PRO A 47 -2.53 -27.93 31.91
N GLU A 48 -1.87 -26.80 32.14
CA GLU A 48 -2.40 -25.67 32.92
C GLU A 48 -3.53 -24.87 32.23
N LYS A 49 -3.65 -24.94 30.90
CA LYS A 49 -4.61 -24.12 30.13
C LYS A 49 -5.75 -24.91 29.51
N GLU A 50 -5.51 -26.19 29.25
CA GLU A 50 -6.48 -27.08 28.62
C GLU A 50 -7.58 -27.45 29.63
N LYS A 51 -8.83 -27.46 29.17
CA LYS A 51 -9.98 -27.93 29.95
C LYS A 51 -10.91 -28.75 29.06
N GLU A 52 -11.43 -29.84 29.61
CA GLU A 52 -12.40 -30.72 28.95
C GLU A 52 -13.64 -29.95 28.46
N ASP A 53 -14.12 -28.98 29.26
CA ASP A 53 -15.19 -28.04 28.90
C ASP A 53 -14.92 -27.33 27.56
N PHE A 54 -13.67 -26.91 27.32
CA PHE A 54 -13.28 -26.18 26.12
C PHE A 54 -13.12 -27.10 24.91
N GLU A 55 -12.69 -28.36 25.08
CA GLU A 55 -12.72 -29.33 23.98
C GLU A 55 -14.15 -29.55 23.48
N LYS A 56 -15.09 -29.80 24.41
CA LYS A 56 -16.51 -29.97 24.08
C LYS A 56 -17.09 -28.75 23.38
N VAL A 57 -16.85 -27.54 23.90
CA VAL A 57 -17.28 -26.28 23.30
C VAL A 57 -16.70 -26.09 21.89
N ILE A 58 -15.43 -26.44 21.67
CA ILE A 58 -14.78 -26.33 20.35
C ILE A 58 -15.36 -27.34 19.37
N LEU A 59 -15.67 -28.57 19.79
CA LEU A 59 -16.35 -29.57 18.95
C LEU A 59 -17.76 -29.14 18.55
N GLU A 60 -18.52 -28.56 19.48
CA GLU A 60 -19.81 -27.92 19.21
C GLU A 60 -19.67 -26.75 18.21
N ASP A 61 -18.70 -25.84 18.40
CA ASP A 61 -18.44 -24.71 17.48
C ASP A 61 -18.06 -25.19 16.06
N VAL A 62 -17.25 -26.26 15.96
CA VAL A 62 -16.85 -26.89 14.69
C VAL A 62 -18.06 -27.54 13.99
N ALA A 63 -18.96 -28.18 14.75
CA ALA A 63 -20.22 -28.72 14.23
C ALA A 63 -21.15 -27.61 13.73
N MET A 64 -21.30 -26.50 14.48
CA MET A 64 -22.07 -25.31 14.07
C MET A 64 -21.55 -24.69 12.77
N LEU A 65 -20.23 -24.71 12.52
CA LEU A 65 -19.64 -24.26 11.25
C LEU A 65 -19.81 -25.25 10.07
N HIS A 66 -20.55 -26.35 10.27
CA HIS A 66 -20.71 -27.45 9.31
C HIS A 66 -19.35 -27.99 8.81
N ILE A 67 -18.39 -28.13 9.74
CA ILE A 67 -17.07 -28.71 9.47
C ILE A 67 -17.11 -30.19 9.83
N LYS A 68 -16.63 -31.02 8.90
CA LYS A 68 -16.53 -32.48 9.07
C LYS A 68 -15.09 -32.91 8.80
N PRO A 69 -14.28 -33.18 9.85
CA PRO A 69 -12.95 -33.73 9.67
C PRO A 69 -13.03 -35.20 9.24
N ASP A 70 -12.04 -35.66 8.48
CA ASP A 70 -11.86 -37.06 8.08
C ASP A 70 -11.14 -37.89 9.16
N GLN A 71 -10.44 -37.22 10.07
CA GLN A 71 -9.65 -37.81 11.15
C GLN A 71 -9.61 -36.86 12.35
N PHE A 72 -9.62 -37.43 13.56
CA PHE A 72 -9.54 -36.70 14.82
C PHE A 72 -8.38 -37.27 15.66
N THR A 73 -7.55 -36.39 16.24
CA THR A 73 -6.30 -36.74 16.94
C THR A 73 -5.98 -35.76 18.07
N TYR A 74 -5.05 -36.15 18.92
CA TYR A 74 -4.45 -35.33 19.96
C TYR A 74 -2.92 -35.28 19.78
N THR A 75 -2.28 -34.14 20.04
CA THR A 75 -0.81 -34.10 20.14
C THR A 75 -0.30 -35.03 21.25
N SER A 76 -1.07 -35.23 22.32
CA SER A 76 -0.76 -36.19 23.39
C SER A 76 -0.77 -37.68 22.98
N ASP A 77 -1.38 -38.05 21.85
CA ASP A 77 -1.22 -39.40 21.26
C ASP A 77 0.23 -39.70 20.91
N HIS A 78 1.01 -38.65 20.62
CA HIS A 78 2.36 -38.74 20.10
C HIS A 78 3.45 -38.42 21.12
N PHE A 79 3.11 -38.07 22.37
CA PHE A 79 4.09 -37.68 23.42
C PHE A 79 5.24 -38.68 23.58
N GLU A 80 4.98 -39.99 23.56
CA GLU A 80 6.02 -41.01 23.70
C GLU A 80 6.98 -41.05 22.48
N THR A 81 6.48 -40.71 21.29
CA THR A 81 7.29 -40.61 20.06
C THR A 81 8.06 -39.30 20.01
N ILE A 82 7.44 -38.18 20.41
CA ILE A 82 8.08 -36.87 20.54
C ILE A 82 9.22 -36.92 21.59
N MET A 83 9.02 -37.66 22.69
CA MET A 83 10.03 -37.89 23.72
C MET A 83 11.23 -38.70 23.20
N LYS A 84 10.99 -39.79 22.45
CA LYS A 84 12.07 -40.56 21.80
C LYS A 84 12.85 -39.72 20.78
N TYR A 85 12.19 -38.78 20.09
CA TYR A 85 12.87 -37.81 19.22
C TYR A 85 13.67 -36.76 19.99
N ALA A 86 13.22 -36.31 21.17
CA ALA A 86 14.01 -35.45 22.04
C ALA A 86 15.29 -36.18 22.54
N GLU A 87 15.16 -37.43 22.98
CA GLU A 87 16.27 -38.27 23.43
C GLU A 87 17.29 -38.53 22.30
N LYS A 88 16.81 -38.77 21.07
CA LYS A 88 17.66 -38.81 19.86
C LYS A 88 18.45 -37.51 19.68
N LEU A 89 17.84 -36.33 19.82
CA LEU A 89 18.55 -35.05 19.67
C LEU A 89 19.61 -34.83 20.76
N ILE A 90 19.38 -35.31 21.99
CA ILE A 90 20.41 -35.29 23.05
C ILE A 90 21.59 -36.18 22.66
N GLN A 91 21.31 -37.42 22.22
CA GLN A 91 22.34 -38.39 21.79
C GLN A 91 23.15 -37.91 20.59
N GLU A 92 22.53 -37.20 19.64
CA GLU A 92 23.20 -36.58 18.50
C GLU A 92 23.88 -35.23 18.84
N GLY A 93 23.87 -34.79 20.10
CA GLY A 93 24.44 -33.52 20.57
C GLY A 93 23.69 -32.26 20.13
N LYS A 94 22.57 -32.42 19.42
CA LYS A 94 21.67 -31.39 18.86
C LYS A 94 20.70 -30.80 19.89
N ALA A 95 20.69 -31.29 21.13
CA ALA A 95 19.95 -30.74 22.25
C ALA A 95 20.78 -30.80 23.55
N TYR A 96 20.39 -30.00 24.55
CA TYR A 96 20.97 -29.99 25.89
C TYR A 96 19.92 -29.58 26.92
N VAL A 97 20.13 -29.96 28.18
CA VAL A 97 19.28 -29.55 29.31
C VAL A 97 19.92 -28.34 29.99
N ASP A 98 19.08 -27.37 30.34
CA ASP A 98 19.45 -26.04 30.78
C ASP A 98 18.56 -25.60 31.96
N ASP A 99 19.18 -25.38 33.11
CA ASP A 99 18.56 -24.94 34.38
C ASP A 99 18.76 -23.44 34.66
N THR A 100 19.33 -22.69 33.71
CA THR A 100 19.40 -21.22 33.75
C THR A 100 18.00 -20.60 33.96
N PRO A 101 17.80 -19.70 34.94
CA PRO A 101 16.51 -19.06 35.21
C PRO A 101 15.93 -18.33 33.99
N ALA A 102 14.61 -18.39 33.79
CA ALA A 102 13.95 -17.97 32.55
C ALA A 102 14.24 -16.53 32.09
N GLU A 103 14.34 -15.55 33.00
CA GLU A 103 14.70 -14.17 32.64
C GLU A 103 16.19 -14.01 32.31
N GLN A 104 17.08 -14.78 32.94
CA GLN A 104 18.50 -14.83 32.55
C GLN A 104 18.65 -15.48 31.18
N MET A 105 17.98 -16.62 30.93
CA MET A 105 17.97 -17.31 29.64
C MET A 105 17.44 -16.41 28.51
N LYS A 106 16.45 -15.57 28.81
CA LYS A 106 15.95 -14.54 27.89
C LYS A 106 17.00 -13.46 27.63
N ALA A 107 17.64 -12.92 28.67
CA ALA A 107 18.72 -11.93 28.52
C ALA A 107 19.91 -12.50 27.71
N GLU A 108 20.32 -13.74 27.96
CA GLU A 108 21.34 -14.46 27.17
C GLU A 108 20.95 -14.58 25.69
N ARG A 109 19.69 -14.96 25.40
CA ARG A 109 19.17 -15.05 24.02
C ARG A 109 19.05 -13.69 23.33
N GLU A 110 18.76 -12.63 24.07
CA GLU A 110 18.75 -11.25 23.55
C GLU A 110 20.19 -10.77 23.25
N GLN A 111 21.13 -11.03 24.17
CA GLN A 111 22.56 -10.67 24.08
C GLN A 111 23.41 -11.60 23.21
N ARG A 112 22.84 -12.72 22.70
CA ARG A 112 23.50 -13.77 21.90
C ARG A 112 24.61 -14.55 22.65
N ILE A 113 24.50 -14.65 23.97
CA ILE A 113 25.44 -15.37 24.84
C ILE A 113 25.02 -16.86 24.93
N GLU A 114 25.97 -17.80 24.83
CA GLU A 114 25.70 -19.22 25.09
C GLU A 114 25.47 -19.49 26.58
N SER A 115 24.41 -20.21 26.96
CA SER A 115 24.29 -20.76 28.32
C SER A 115 25.49 -21.67 28.63
N GLU A 116 25.98 -21.63 29.87
CA GLU A 116 27.07 -22.51 30.35
C GLU A 116 26.75 -24.00 30.11
N HIS A 117 25.46 -24.35 30.20
CA HIS A 117 24.93 -25.71 30.09
C HIS A 117 24.93 -26.21 28.63
N ARG A 118 25.10 -25.32 27.64
CA ARG A 118 25.22 -25.67 26.20
C ARG A 118 26.40 -26.61 25.93
N LYS A 119 27.43 -26.58 26.79
CA LYS A 119 28.67 -27.38 26.70
C LYS A 119 28.64 -28.66 27.56
N ASN A 120 27.51 -28.98 28.20
CA ASN A 120 27.29 -30.24 28.90
C ASN A 120 27.54 -31.45 27.98
N SER A 121 28.12 -32.53 28.53
CA SER A 121 28.28 -33.80 27.83
C SER A 121 26.94 -34.51 27.62
N ILE A 122 26.90 -35.53 26.74
CA ILE A 122 25.66 -36.25 26.42
C ILE A 122 25.12 -36.95 27.67
N GLU A 123 26.01 -37.53 28.48
CA GLU A 123 25.69 -38.24 29.72
C GLU A 123 25.09 -37.29 30.77
N LYS A 124 25.68 -36.10 30.97
CA LYS A 124 25.14 -35.09 31.88
C LYS A 124 23.76 -34.61 31.41
N ASN A 125 23.58 -34.36 30.12
CA ASN A 125 22.27 -33.97 29.57
C ASN A 125 21.22 -35.08 29.74
N LEU A 126 21.58 -36.35 29.56
CA LEU A 126 20.67 -37.48 29.81
C LEU A 126 20.33 -37.61 31.30
N GLN A 127 21.29 -37.43 32.22
CA GLN A 127 21.00 -37.43 33.66
C GLN A 127 20.02 -36.32 34.05
N MET A 128 20.24 -35.10 33.59
CA MET A 128 19.32 -33.97 33.83
C MET A 128 17.94 -34.21 33.16
N TRP A 129 17.89 -34.94 32.04
CA TRP A 129 16.64 -35.33 31.38
C TRP A 129 15.85 -36.40 32.16
N GLU A 130 16.52 -37.35 32.83
CA GLU A 130 15.83 -38.28 33.74
C GLU A 130 15.26 -37.55 34.96
N GLU A 131 15.97 -36.57 35.54
CA GLU A 131 15.46 -35.71 36.62
C GLU A 131 14.21 -34.94 36.19
N MET A 132 14.22 -34.38 34.97
CA MET A 132 13.03 -33.76 34.37
C MET A 132 11.86 -34.76 34.24
N LYS A 133 12.08 -35.95 33.68
CA LYS A 133 11.04 -36.98 33.52
C LYS A 133 10.44 -37.45 34.85
N GLN A 134 11.27 -37.56 35.90
CA GLN A 134 10.84 -37.87 37.26
C GLN A 134 10.06 -36.71 37.93
N GLY A 135 10.15 -35.48 37.42
CA GLY A 135 9.50 -34.31 38.00
C GLY A 135 10.13 -33.86 39.32
N SER A 136 11.42 -34.15 39.53
CA SER A 136 12.13 -33.77 40.77
C SER A 136 12.20 -32.24 40.95
N GLN A 137 12.54 -31.75 42.15
CA GLN A 137 12.67 -30.30 42.37
C GLN A 137 13.71 -29.65 41.44
N PHE A 138 14.78 -30.38 41.10
CA PHE A 138 15.78 -29.95 40.12
C PHE A 138 15.28 -30.13 38.68
N GLY A 139 14.58 -31.24 38.39
CA GLY A 139 13.89 -31.43 37.11
C GLY A 139 12.90 -30.31 36.79
N GLN A 140 12.25 -29.72 37.80
CA GLN A 140 11.30 -28.60 37.66
C GLN A 140 11.96 -27.25 37.32
N SER A 141 13.22 -27.02 37.68
CA SER A 141 13.99 -25.85 37.21
C SER A 141 14.60 -26.03 35.81
N CYS A 142 14.73 -27.28 35.35
CA CYS A 142 15.30 -27.61 34.04
C CYS A 142 14.32 -27.42 32.87
N CYS A 143 14.87 -27.06 31.70
CA CYS A 143 14.21 -27.24 30.40
C CYS A 143 15.16 -27.88 29.38
N LEU A 144 14.61 -28.53 28.35
CA LEU A 144 15.40 -29.04 27.22
C LEU A 144 15.42 -28.00 26.11
N ARG A 145 16.60 -27.67 25.58
CA ARG A 145 16.80 -26.72 24.48
C ARG A 145 17.44 -27.38 23.27
N ALA A 146 17.07 -26.93 22.08
CA ALA A 146 17.80 -27.28 20.86
C ALA A 146 19.18 -26.57 20.86
N LYS A 147 20.18 -27.22 20.26
CA LYS A 147 21.51 -26.66 20.03
C LYS A 147 21.62 -26.26 18.57
N ILE A 148 21.30 -24.99 18.29
CA ILE A 148 21.22 -24.41 16.95
C ILE A 148 22.28 -23.30 16.86
N ASP A 149 21.88 -22.03 16.74
CA ASP A 149 22.79 -20.90 16.56
C ASP A 149 22.36 -19.69 17.40
N MET A 150 23.04 -19.49 18.53
CA MET A 150 22.85 -18.32 19.40
C MET A 150 23.27 -17.00 18.73
N SER A 151 24.13 -17.03 17.71
CA SER A 151 24.51 -15.85 16.93
C SER A 151 23.46 -15.44 15.89
N SER A 152 22.46 -16.28 15.61
CA SER A 152 21.49 -16.07 14.53
C SER A 152 20.74 -14.74 14.64
N ASN A 153 20.46 -14.14 13.48
CA ASN A 153 19.62 -12.94 13.41
C ASN A 153 18.14 -13.28 13.65
N ASN A 154 17.72 -14.51 13.37
CA ASN A 154 16.41 -15.02 13.76
C ASN A 154 16.42 -15.43 15.25
N GLY A 155 15.66 -14.71 16.08
CA GLY A 155 15.57 -14.99 17.52
C GLY A 155 14.96 -16.36 17.86
N CYS A 156 14.15 -16.94 16.95
CA CYS A 156 13.58 -18.29 17.13
C CYS A 156 14.63 -19.40 16.96
N MET A 157 15.72 -19.12 16.23
CA MET A 157 16.84 -20.06 16.03
C MET A 157 17.91 -20.00 17.14
N ARG A 158 17.78 -19.09 18.10
CA ARG A 158 18.70 -18.99 19.26
C ARG A 158 18.32 -19.99 20.34
N ASP A 159 18.75 -21.24 20.14
CA ASP A 159 18.55 -22.40 21.03
C ASP A 159 17.17 -22.43 21.71
N PRO A 160 16.08 -22.64 20.94
CA PRO A 160 14.71 -22.65 21.46
C PRO A 160 14.44 -23.86 22.36
N THR A 161 13.57 -23.66 23.36
CA THR A 161 13.09 -24.71 24.27
C THR A 161 12.23 -25.73 23.51
N LEU A 162 12.55 -27.02 23.67
CA LEU A 162 11.85 -28.17 23.09
C LEU A 162 10.91 -28.85 24.09
N TYR A 163 11.29 -28.90 25.37
CA TYR A 163 10.50 -29.50 26.45
C TYR A 163 10.63 -28.68 27.74
N ARG A 164 9.57 -28.69 28.55
CA ARG A 164 9.51 -28.10 29.89
C ARG A 164 9.00 -29.12 30.91
N CYS A 165 9.52 -29.07 32.13
CA CYS A 165 8.98 -29.85 33.24
C CYS A 165 7.75 -29.14 33.83
N LYS A 166 6.68 -29.90 34.08
CA LYS A 166 5.42 -29.48 34.69
C LYS A 166 4.78 -30.67 35.38
N ILE A 167 4.49 -30.55 36.68
CA ILE A 167 3.92 -31.62 37.51
C ILE A 167 2.38 -31.59 37.58
N GLN A 168 1.73 -30.69 36.84
CA GLN A 168 0.28 -30.62 36.77
C GLN A 168 -0.31 -31.80 35.95
N PRO A 169 -1.44 -32.39 36.38
CA PRO A 169 -2.11 -33.46 35.63
C PRO A 169 -2.55 -32.96 34.25
N HIS A 170 -2.27 -33.76 33.22
CA HIS A 170 -2.82 -33.53 31.89
C HIS A 170 -4.29 -33.97 31.84
N PRO A 171 -5.23 -33.19 31.27
CA PRO A 171 -6.65 -33.57 31.20
C PRO A 171 -6.85 -34.98 30.64
N ARG A 172 -6.11 -35.31 29.58
CA ARG A 172 -6.19 -36.60 28.86
C ARG A 172 -5.22 -37.70 29.32
N THR A 173 -4.04 -37.37 29.83
CA THR A 173 -2.99 -38.37 30.16
C THR A 173 -2.67 -38.44 31.66
N GLY A 174 -3.38 -37.68 32.49
CA GLY A 174 -3.23 -37.64 33.93
C GLY A 174 -1.79 -37.33 34.35
N ASN A 175 -1.28 -38.11 35.29
CA ASN A 175 0.09 -37.98 35.82
C ASN A 175 1.09 -38.88 35.07
N LYS A 176 0.82 -39.33 33.83
CA LYS A 176 1.74 -40.23 33.08
C LYS A 176 3.07 -39.55 32.73
N TYR A 177 3.08 -38.22 32.59
CA TYR A 177 4.27 -37.47 32.19
C TYR A 177 4.44 -36.22 33.06
N ASN A 178 5.69 -35.94 33.47
CA ASN A 178 6.08 -34.66 34.09
C ASN A 178 6.76 -33.70 33.09
N VAL A 179 6.98 -34.12 31.85
CA VAL A 179 7.63 -33.33 30.79
C VAL A 179 6.72 -33.18 29.59
N TYR A 180 6.56 -31.93 29.13
CA TYR A 180 5.65 -31.59 28.03
C TYR A 180 6.37 -30.84 26.91
N PRO A 181 6.19 -31.25 25.64
CA PRO A 181 6.87 -30.63 24.51
C PRO A 181 6.33 -29.22 24.27
N THR A 182 7.16 -28.33 23.72
CA THR A 182 6.68 -27.03 23.23
C THR A 182 5.92 -27.23 21.92
N TYR A 183 4.95 -26.35 21.64
CA TYR A 183 4.20 -26.35 20.37
C TYR A 183 5.16 -26.39 19.16
N ASP A 184 6.22 -25.59 19.21
CA ASP A 184 7.19 -25.49 18.12
C ASP A 184 7.98 -26.79 17.90
N PHE A 185 8.12 -27.64 18.92
CA PHE A 185 8.72 -28.99 18.78
C PHE A 185 7.71 -30.06 18.38
N ALA A 186 6.52 -30.07 18.98
CA ALA A 186 5.50 -31.07 18.71
C ALA A 186 4.88 -30.94 17.31
N CYS A 187 4.52 -29.71 16.91
CA CYS A 187 3.83 -29.42 15.64
C CYS A 187 4.52 -29.99 14.39
N PRO A 188 5.84 -29.81 14.15
CA PRO A 188 6.52 -30.43 12.99
C PRO A 188 6.54 -31.96 13.04
N ILE A 189 6.69 -32.56 14.23
CA ILE A 189 6.73 -34.01 14.41
C ILE A 189 5.36 -34.62 14.10
N VAL A 190 4.29 -34.06 14.67
CA VAL A 190 2.93 -34.58 14.49
C VAL A 190 2.41 -34.30 13.08
N ASP A 191 2.63 -33.09 12.53
CA ASP A 191 2.34 -32.81 11.11
C ASP A 191 3.07 -33.80 10.17
N SER A 192 4.30 -34.19 10.51
CA SER A 192 5.05 -35.22 9.76
C SER A 192 4.37 -36.59 9.82
N ILE A 193 4.08 -37.09 11.05
CA ILE A 193 3.50 -38.41 11.33
C ILE A 193 2.10 -38.57 10.73
N GLU A 194 1.22 -37.58 10.91
CA GLU A 194 -0.18 -37.63 10.44
C GLU A 194 -0.32 -37.53 8.90
N GLY A 195 0.78 -37.37 8.18
CA GLY A 195 0.75 -37.23 6.72
C GLY A 195 0.26 -35.88 6.22
N VAL A 196 0.30 -34.82 7.05
CA VAL A 196 -0.01 -33.44 6.64
C VAL A 196 0.87 -33.05 5.45
N THR A 197 0.23 -32.70 4.34
CA THR A 197 0.92 -32.23 3.12
C THR A 197 1.13 -30.72 3.17
N HIS A 198 0.10 -29.99 3.63
CA HIS A 198 0.07 -28.53 3.67
C HIS A 198 -0.30 -28.08 5.09
N ALA A 199 0.70 -27.61 5.82
CA ALA A 199 0.55 -26.99 7.12
C ALA A 199 0.11 -25.54 6.93
N LEU A 200 -1.21 -25.29 6.88
CA LEU A 200 -1.73 -23.92 6.83
C LEU A 200 -1.45 -23.23 8.17
N ARG A 201 -0.78 -22.07 8.15
CA ARG A 201 -0.39 -21.30 9.35
C ARG A 201 -0.64 -19.79 9.17
N THR A 202 -0.79 -19.06 10.26
CA THR A 202 -0.85 -17.60 10.23
C THR A 202 0.54 -16.97 10.10
N THR A 203 0.67 -15.84 9.39
CA THR A 203 1.94 -15.12 9.16
C THR A 203 2.67 -14.63 10.42
N GLU A 204 2.10 -14.82 11.61
CA GLU A 204 2.80 -14.59 12.89
C GLU A 204 3.81 -15.69 13.24
N TYR A 205 3.76 -16.84 12.55
CA TYR A 205 4.68 -17.95 12.72
C TYR A 205 5.87 -17.90 11.73
N HIS A 206 5.98 -16.86 10.91
CA HIS A 206 6.99 -16.74 9.84
C HIS A 206 8.42 -16.98 10.33
N ASP A 207 8.83 -16.29 11.40
CA ASP A 207 10.16 -16.45 12.01
C ASP A 207 10.40 -17.88 12.57
N ARG A 208 9.33 -18.69 12.71
CA ARG A 208 9.37 -20.10 13.15
C ARG A 208 9.21 -21.10 12.00
N ASP A 209 9.10 -20.65 10.74
CA ASP A 209 9.18 -21.55 9.58
C ASP A 209 10.57 -22.20 9.51
N GLU A 210 11.63 -21.41 9.75
CA GLU A 210 13.02 -21.89 9.81
C GLU A 210 13.22 -22.93 10.93
N GLN A 211 12.68 -22.66 12.13
CA GLN A 211 12.73 -23.57 13.28
C GLN A 211 11.98 -24.88 13.00
N PHE A 212 10.79 -24.81 12.40
CA PHE A 212 9.97 -25.98 12.05
C PHE A 212 10.69 -26.89 11.05
N TYR A 213 11.33 -26.32 10.02
CA TYR A 213 12.13 -27.09 9.06
C TYR A 213 13.44 -27.62 9.67
N TRP A 214 14.11 -26.88 10.55
CA TRP A 214 15.28 -27.38 11.28
C TRP A 214 14.95 -28.64 12.08
N ILE A 215 13.80 -28.68 12.77
CA ILE A 215 13.39 -29.88 13.54
C ILE A 215 13.16 -31.09 12.62
N ILE A 216 12.52 -30.87 11.47
CA ILE A 216 12.27 -31.93 10.47
C ILE A 216 13.60 -32.51 9.94
N GLU A 217 14.54 -31.64 9.60
CA GLU A 217 15.82 -32.01 9.00
C GLU A 217 16.79 -32.58 10.05
N ALA A 218 16.78 -32.06 11.28
CA ALA A 218 17.54 -32.57 12.40
C ALA A 218 17.10 -33.99 12.80
N LEU A 219 15.80 -34.31 12.74
CA LEU A 219 15.26 -35.62 13.06
C LEU A 219 15.28 -36.61 11.89
N GLY A 220 15.31 -36.12 10.64
CA GLY A 220 15.27 -36.94 9.42
C GLY A 220 13.87 -37.43 9.04
N ILE A 221 12.83 -36.64 9.35
CA ILE A 221 11.42 -37.02 9.17
C ILE A 221 10.81 -36.41 7.89
N ARG A 222 9.61 -36.85 7.49
CA ARG A 222 8.93 -36.39 6.28
C ARG A 222 8.56 -34.90 6.40
N LYS A 223 8.96 -34.09 5.42
CA LYS A 223 8.72 -32.63 5.37
C LYS A 223 7.28 -32.29 4.90
N PRO A 224 6.43 -31.65 5.71
CA PRO A 224 5.22 -30.96 5.26
C PRO A 224 5.60 -29.63 4.59
N TYR A 225 4.75 -29.09 3.72
CA TYR A 225 4.90 -27.72 3.22
C TYR A 225 4.12 -26.74 4.10
N ILE A 226 4.76 -25.71 4.62
CA ILE A 226 4.05 -24.61 5.28
C ILE A 226 3.40 -23.72 4.22
N TRP A 227 2.15 -23.29 4.47
CA TRP A 227 1.48 -22.28 3.66
C TRP A 227 0.88 -21.18 4.54
N GLU A 228 1.43 -19.98 4.42
CA GLU A 228 1.07 -18.84 5.26
C GLU A 228 -0.16 -18.08 4.73
N TYR A 229 -1.00 -17.61 5.65
CA TYR A 229 -2.08 -16.66 5.38
C TYR A 229 -2.19 -15.62 6.51
N SER A 230 -2.77 -14.45 6.23
CA SER A 230 -2.94 -13.41 7.26
C SER A 230 -4.05 -13.77 8.26
N ARG A 231 -3.85 -13.36 9.51
CA ARG A 231 -4.95 -13.30 10.49
C ARG A 231 -6.07 -12.41 9.97
N LEU A 232 -7.31 -12.81 10.25
CA LEU A 232 -8.46 -11.92 10.09
C LEU A 232 -8.45 -10.92 11.25
N ASN A 233 -8.17 -9.65 10.93
CA ASN A 233 -8.40 -8.54 11.84
C ASN A 233 -9.74 -7.87 11.49
N LEU A 234 -10.47 -7.40 12.49
CA LEU A 234 -11.75 -6.71 12.33
C LEU A 234 -11.74 -5.41 13.12
N ASN A 235 -12.36 -4.37 12.56
CA ASN A 235 -12.51 -3.09 13.22
C ASN A 235 -13.56 -3.15 14.35
N ASN A 236 -13.47 -2.18 15.27
CA ASN A 236 -14.44 -1.95 16.34
C ASN A 236 -14.71 -3.17 17.25
N THR A 237 -13.74 -4.09 17.37
CA THR A 237 -13.84 -5.32 18.16
C THR A 237 -12.48 -5.78 18.70
N VAL A 238 -12.44 -6.86 19.49
CA VAL A 238 -11.21 -7.49 19.99
C VAL A 238 -11.26 -9.01 19.81
N LEU A 239 -10.20 -9.59 19.25
CA LEU A 239 -10.11 -11.05 19.02
C LEU A 239 -9.25 -11.79 20.07
N SER A 240 -8.50 -11.07 20.91
CA SER A 240 -7.67 -11.70 21.94
C SER A 240 -8.53 -12.38 23.01
N LYS A 241 -8.36 -13.70 23.21
CA LYS A 241 -9.07 -14.46 24.26
C LYS A 241 -9.03 -13.73 25.62
N ARG A 242 -7.86 -13.20 26.02
CA ARG A 242 -7.68 -12.42 27.27
C ARG A 242 -8.59 -11.18 27.35
N LYS A 243 -8.77 -10.44 26.24
CA LYS A 243 -9.64 -9.25 26.20
C LYS A 243 -11.12 -9.65 26.22
N LEU A 244 -11.49 -10.75 25.56
CA LEU A 244 -12.86 -11.29 25.57
C LEU A 244 -13.26 -11.83 26.95
N THR A 245 -12.38 -12.57 27.64
CA THR A 245 -12.63 -13.03 29.02
C THR A 245 -12.89 -11.86 29.97
N TRP A 246 -12.17 -10.74 29.81
CA TRP A 246 -12.40 -9.53 30.61
C TRP A 246 -13.82 -8.97 30.43
N PHE A 247 -14.32 -8.85 29.19
CA PHE A 247 -15.69 -8.38 28.91
C PHE A 247 -16.77 -9.24 29.60
N VAL A 248 -16.60 -10.57 29.61
CA VAL A 248 -17.53 -11.49 30.30
C VAL A 248 -17.43 -11.34 31.81
N ASN A 249 -16.22 -11.28 32.37
CA ASN A 249 -16.00 -11.18 33.82
C ASN A 249 -16.53 -9.87 34.43
N GLU A 250 -16.55 -8.78 33.67
CA GLU A 250 -17.05 -7.47 34.10
C GLU A 250 -18.58 -7.31 33.87
N GLY A 251 -19.27 -8.33 33.34
CA GLY A 251 -20.71 -8.28 33.07
C GLY A 251 -21.12 -7.29 31.97
N LEU A 252 -20.20 -6.92 31.07
CA LEU A 252 -20.45 -5.98 29.96
C LEU A 252 -21.14 -6.63 28.75
N VAL A 253 -21.23 -7.96 28.76
CA VAL A 253 -21.89 -8.80 27.75
C VAL A 253 -22.66 -9.94 28.42
N ASP A 254 -23.66 -10.48 27.73
CA ASP A 254 -24.56 -11.52 28.25
C ASP A 254 -23.83 -12.87 28.45
N GLY A 255 -22.76 -13.11 27.69
CA GLY A 255 -21.98 -14.34 27.72
C GLY A 255 -21.00 -14.48 26.55
N TRP A 256 -20.46 -15.70 26.35
CA TRP A 256 -19.58 -16.00 25.22
C TRP A 256 -20.31 -16.13 23.87
N ASP A 257 -21.63 -16.24 23.89
CA ASP A 257 -22.53 -16.25 22.74
C ASP A 257 -23.24 -14.91 22.50
N ASP A 258 -22.85 -13.83 23.20
CA ASP A 258 -23.42 -12.49 23.02
C ASP A 258 -23.34 -12.04 21.54
N PRO A 259 -24.43 -11.55 20.92
CA PRO A 259 -24.44 -11.09 19.52
C PRO A 259 -23.41 -9.99 19.17
N ARG A 260 -22.85 -9.27 20.15
CA ARG A 260 -21.77 -8.29 19.97
C ARG A 260 -20.38 -8.93 19.90
N PHE A 261 -20.23 -10.17 20.36
CA PHE A 261 -18.95 -10.86 20.40
C PHE A 261 -18.54 -11.42 19.03
N PRO A 262 -17.25 -11.37 18.67
CA PRO A 262 -16.72 -12.00 17.47
C PRO A 262 -16.49 -13.51 17.62
N THR A 263 -17.10 -14.14 18.63
CA THR A 263 -17.11 -15.60 18.84
C THR A 263 -17.91 -16.28 17.73
N VAL A 264 -17.68 -17.58 17.50
CA VAL A 264 -18.48 -18.35 16.54
C VAL A 264 -19.96 -18.32 16.96
N ARG A 265 -20.25 -18.56 18.25
CA ARG A 265 -21.62 -18.52 18.78
C ARG A 265 -22.26 -17.13 18.66
N GLY A 266 -21.53 -16.05 19.00
CA GLY A 266 -22.04 -14.67 18.93
C GLY A 266 -22.43 -14.25 17.51
N VAL A 267 -21.55 -14.45 16.52
CA VAL A 267 -21.88 -14.06 15.14
C VAL A 267 -23.01 -14.91 14.54
N LEU A 268 -23.07 -16.22 14.84
CA LEU A 268 -24.16 -17.09 14.39
C LEU A 268 -25.50 -16.75 15.07
N ARG A 269 -25.51 -16.45 16.38
CA ARG A 269 -26.70 -15.97 17.12
C ARG A 269 -27.18 -14.61 16.63
N ARG A 270 -26.28 -13.75 16.14
CA ARG A 270 -26.61 -12.51 15.40
C ARG A 270 -27.08 -12.74 13.94
N GLY A 271 -27.24 -13.99 13.51
CA GLY A 271 -27.78 -14.33 12.19
C GLY A 271 -26.75 -14.35 11.05
N MET A 272 -25.45 -14.45 11.35
CA MET A 272 -24.47 -14.85 10.35
C MET A 272 -24.77 -16.28 9.88
N THR A 273 -24.89 -16.51 8.58
CA THR A 273 -25.02 -17.87 8.03
C THR A 273 -23.65 -18.50 7.84
N VAL A 274 -23.57 -19.81 8.07
CA VAL A 274 -22.36 -20.61 7.81
C VAL A 274 -21.91 -20.48 6.35
N GLU A 275 -22.86 -20.41 5.43
CA GLU A 275 -22.59 -20.27 4.00
C GLU A 275 -22.09 -18.86 3.63
N GLY A 276 -22.69 -17.79 4.19
CA GLY A 276 -22.18 -16.42 4.01
C GLY A 276 -20.76 -16.25 4.54
N LEU A 277 -20.46 -16.88 5.69
CA LEU A 277 -19.12 -16.91 6.27
C LEU A 277 -18.13 -17.74 5.42
N LYS A 278 -18.55 -18.89 4.89
CA LYS A 278 -17.76 -19.70 3.94
C LYS A 278 -17.44 -18.93 2.66
N GLN A 279 -18.41 -18.24 2.08
CA GLN A 279 -18.22 -17.41 0.88
C GLN A 279 -17.28 -16.23 1.14
N PHE A 280 -17.39 -15.55 2.29
CA PHE A 280 -16.46 -14.50 2.69
C PHE A 280 -15.01 -15.02 2.83
N ILE A 281 -14.81 -16.15 3.51
CA ILE A 281 -13.48 -16.73 3.72
C ILE A 281 -12.87 -17.26 2.42
N ALA A 282 -13.67 -17.88 1.54
CA ALA A 282 -13.23 -18.30 0.21
C ALA A 282 -12.86 -17.10 -0.68
N ALA A 283 -13.60 -15.98 -0.59
CA ALA A 283 -13.28 -14.74 -1.31
C ALA A 283 -12.04 -14.01 -0.76
N GLN A 284 -11.73 -14.14 0.54
CA GLN A 284 -10.49 -13.63 1.12
C GLN A 284 -9.28 -14.52 0.78
N GLY A 285 -9.48 -15.84 0.72
CA GLY A 285 -8.47 -16.83 0.42
C GLY A 285 -7.27 -16.84 1.38
N SER A 286 -6.16 -17.41 0.91
CA SER A 286 -4.89 -17.52 1.65
C SER A 286 -3.95 -16.35 1.41
N SER A 287 -4.47 -15.13 1.25
CA SER A 287 -3.61 -13.94 1.15
C SER A 287 -2.77 -13.75 2.42
N ARG A 288 -1.50 -13.36 2.24
CA ARG A 288 -0.57 -13.03 3.35
C ARG A 288 -0.72 -11.59 3.84
N SER A 289 -1.41 -10.72 3.09
CA SER A 289 -1.60 -9.31 3.43
C SER A 289 -2.42 -9.16 4.71
N ILE A 290 -1.85 -8.50 5.72
CA ILE A 290 -2.55 -8.14 6.95
C ILE A 290 -3.46 -6.94 6.63
N VAL A 291 -4.77 -7.16 6.66
CA VAL A 291 -5.79 -6.15 6.37
C VAL A 291 -6.80 -6.15 7.52
N ASN A 292 -7.06 -4.97 8.07
CA ASN A 292 -8.17 -4.77 8.99
C ASN A 292 -9.46 -4.65 8.16
N MET A 293 -10.45 -5.48 8.47
CA MET A 293 -11.69 -5.58 7.70
C MET A 293 -12.85 -4.89 8.44
N GLU A 294 -13.72 -4.23 7.67
CA GLU A 294 -15.00 -3.76 8.18
C GLU A 294 -15.99 -4.91 8.29
N TRP A 295 -16.83 -4.88 9.33
CA TRP A 295 -17.91 -5.84 9.53
C TRP A 295 -18.88 -5.88 8.35
N ASP A 296 -19.18 -4.73 7.75
CA ASP A 296 -20.09 -4.57 6.62
C ASP A 296 -19.72 -5.45 5.43
N LYS A 297 -18.41 -5.67 5.21
CA LYS A 297 -17.94 -6.55 4.13
C LYS A 297 -18.39 -8.00 4.36
N ILE A 298 -18.41 -8.48 5.59
CA ILE A 298 -18.87 -9.84 5.93
C ILE A 298 -20.42 -9.90 5.88
N TRP A 299 -21.10 -8.90 6.44
CA TRP A 299 -22.56 -8.80 6.40
C TRP A 299 -23.11 -8.70 4.97
N ALA A 300 -22.40 -8.02 4.05
CA ALA A 300 -22.72 -7.99 2.62
C ALA A 300 -22.53 -9.34 1.89
N PHE A 301 -21.74 -10.29 2.43
CA PHE A 301 -21.78 -11.68 1.97
C PHE A 301 -22.98 -12.42 2.55
N ASN A 302 -23.28 -12.24 3.83
CA ASN A 302 -24.44 -12.84 4.47
C ASN A 302 -25.78 -12.45 3.79
N LYS A 303 -25.96 -11.15 3.48
CA LYS A 303 -27.12 -10.60 2.75
C LYS A 303 -27.43 -11.34 1.45
N LYS A 304 -26.40 -11.72 0.69
CA LYS A 304 -26.53 -12.45 -0.60
C LYS A 304 -27.09 -13.86 -0.42
N VAL A 305 -26.87 -14.47 0.75
CA VAL A 305 -27.39 -15.80 1.10
C VAL A 305 -28.81 -15.71 1.66
N ILE A 306 -29.12 -14.71 2.49
CA ILE A 306 -30.42 -14.62 3.17
C ILE A 306 -31.53 -13.91 2.36
N ASP A 307 -31.22 -12.89 1.54
CA ASP A 307 -32.26 -12.17 0.77
C ASP A 307 -33.10 -13.06 -0.16
N PRO A 308 -32.53 -14.07 -0.87
CA PRO A 308 -33.31 -14.96 -1.74
C PRO A 308 -34.23 -15.97 -1.02
N VAL A 309 -34.15 -16.10 0.30
CA VAL A 309 -34.83 -17.17 1.07
C VAL A 309 -35.62 -16.69 2.29
N ALA A 310 -35.24 -15.59 2.94
CA ALA A 310 -35.86 -15.14 4.19
C ALA A 310 -37.34 -14.73 4.00
N PRO A 311 -38.33 -15.34 4.67
CA PRO A 311 -39.73 -14.93 4.57
C PRO A 311 -39.98 -13.50 5.07
N ARG A 312 -40.92 -12.79 4.44
CA ARG A 312 -41.22 -11.36 4.65
C ARG A 312 -42.44 -11.16 5.56
N TYR A 313 -42.23 -10.46 6.67
CA TYR A 313 -43.25 -10.11 7.66
C TYR A 313 -43.36 -8.60 7.83
N VAL A 314 -44.38 -8.15 8.56
CA VAL A 314 -44.58 -6.74 8.93
C VAL A 314 -44.52 -6.61 10.45
N ALA A 315 -43.91 -5.53 10.94
CA ALA A 315 -44.04 -5.11 12.32
C ALA A 315 -43.95 -3.57 12.39
N LEU A 316 -44.74 -2.97 13.29
CA LEU A 316 -44.89 -1.54 13.51
C LEU A 316 -44.53 -1.18 14.95
N LEU A 317 -43.92 -0.03 15.19
CA LEU A 317 -43.39 0.39 16.49
C LEU A 317 -44.51 0.77 17.47
N LYS A 318 -44.68 -0.01 18.55
CA LYS A 318 -45.87 -0.01 19.43
C LYS A 318 -46.22 1.35 20.05
N LYS A 319 -45.25 2.24 20.21
CA LYS A 319 -45.43 3.62 20.71
C LYS A 319 -45.97 4.61 19.66
N GLU A 320 -45.85 4.29 18.37
CA GLU A 320 -46.04 5.18 17.23
C GLU A 320 -46.85 4.46 16.13
N VAL A 321 -48.02 3.93 16.52
CA VAL A 321 -48.95 3.24 15.61
C VAL A 321 -50.18 4.11 15.37
N ILE A 322 -50.52 4.35 14.10
CA ILE A 322 -51.65 5.19 13.70
C ILE A 322 -52.74 4.34 13.02
N PRO A 323 -54.01 4.40 13.48
CA PRO A 323 -55.14 3.76 12.81
C PRO A 323 -55.59 4.51 11.55
N VAL A 324 -55.95 3.74 10.53
CA VAL A 324 -56.47 4.16 9.23
C VAL A 324 -57.84 3.53 9.03
N ASN A 325 -58.87 4.36 8.89
CA ASN A 325 -60.24 3.92 8.63
C ASN A 325 -60.45 3.79 7.12
N ILE A 326 -60.92 2.63 6.67
CA ILE A 326 -61.22 2.32 5.26
C ILE A 326 -62.64 1.71 5.21
N PRO A 327 -63.71 2.52 5.25
CA PRO A 327 -65.10 2.03 5.37
C PRO A 327 -65.59 1.17 4.20
N GLU A 328 -64.86 1.17 3.08
CA GLU A 328 -65.15 0.43 1.86
C GLU A 328 -64.50 -0.97 1.84
N ALA A 329 -63.63 -1.29 2.80
CA ALA A 329 -62.99 -2.59 2.89
C ALA A 329 -63.90 -3.62 3.59
N GLN A 330 -63.93 -4.85 3.07
CA GLN A 330 -64.56 -5.99 3.74
C GLN A 330 -63.55 -6.72 4.62
N GLU A 331 -64.02 -7.39 5.66
CA GLU A 331 -63.17 -8.23 6.51
C GLU A 331 -62.99 -9.62 5.88
N GLU A 332 -61.79 -9.90 5.38
CA GLU A 332 -61.48 -11.12 4.63
C GLU A 332 -60.01 -11.53 4.80
N MET A 333 -59.71 -12.80 4.52
CA MET A 333 -58.37 -13.37 4.57
C MET A 333 -57.95 -13.83 3.17
N LYS A 334 -56.73 -13.48 2.74
CA LYS A 334 -56.13 -13.99 1.49
C LYS A 334 -54.74 -14.54 1.74
N GLU A 335 -54.37 -15.56 0.98
CA GLU A 335 -53.01 -16.07 0.97
C GLU A 335 -52.08 -15.19 0.12
N VAL A 336 -50.92 -14.86 0.68
CA VAL A 336 -49.92 -13.97 0.08
C VAL A 336 -48.55 -14.64 0.14
N ALA A 337 -47.75 -14.50 -0.91
CA ALA A 337 -46.42 -15.09 -0.97
C ALA A 337 -45.49 -14.55 0.14
N LYS A 338 -44.87 -15.47 0.89
CA LYS A 338 -43.87 -15.13 1.92
C LYS A 338 -42.62 -14.49 1.34
N HIS A 339 -42.30 -14.68 0.06
CA HIS A 339 -41.24 -13.94 -0.62
C HIS A 339 -41.70 -13.46 -2.01
N PRO A 340 -41.69 -12.14 -2.30
CA PRO A 340 -42.13 -11.58 -3.60
C PRO A 340 -41.36 -12.00 -4.87
N LYS A 341 -40.33 -12.86 -4.76
CA LYS A 341 -39.51 -13.34 -5.90
C LYS A 341 -39.22 -14.84 -5.86
N ASN A 342 -39.59 -15.54 -4.79
CA ASN A 342 -39.30 -16.96 -4.60
C ASN A 342 -40.57 -17.66 -4.08
N PRO A 343 -41.31 -18.39 -4.93
CA PRO A 343 -42.54 -19.06 -4.52
C PRO A 343 -42.27 -20.24 -3.57
N ASP A 344 -41.06 -20.80 -3.57
CA ASP A 344 -40.70 -21.99 -2.80
C ASP A 344 -40.66 -21.73 -1.27
N VAL A 345 -40.63 -20.46 -0.87
CA VAL A 345 -40.78 -20.01 0.54
C VAL A 345 -42.24 -20.13 1.02
N GLY A 346 -43.19 -20.38 0.11
CA GLY A 346 -44.59 -20.63 0.40
C GLY A 346 -45.45 -19.39 0.62
N LEU A 347 -46.68 -19.62 1.08
CA LEU A 347 -47.69 -18.60 1.34
C LEU A 347 -47.85 -18.32 2.85
N LYS A 348 -48.50 -17.21 3.20
CA LYS A 348 -49.03 -16.91 4.53
C LYS A 348 -50.43 -16.27 4.43
N PRO A 349 -51.30 -16.43 5.42
CA PRO A 349 -52.54 -15.67 5.49
C PRO A 349 -52.25 -14.19 5.77
N VAL A 350 -52.98 -13.29 5.11
CA VAL A 350 -53.05 -11.86 5.42
C VAL A 350 -54.52 -11.48 5.53
N TRP A 351 -54.88 -10.84 6.64
CA TRP A 351 -56.21 -10.31 6.88
C TRP A 351 -56.32 -8.87 6.40
N TYR A 352 -57.47 -8.54 5.86
CA TYR A 352 -57.90 -7.20 5.49
C TYR A 352 -59.12 -6.86 6.37
N SER A 353 -59.28 -5.61 6.79
CA SER A 353 -60.42 -5.18 7.60
C SER A 353 -60.70 -3.68 7.40
N PRO A 354 -61.87 -3.16 7.86
CA PRO A 354 -62.23 -1.74 7.72
C PRO A 354 -61.35 -0.76 8.50
N LYS A 355 -60.44 -1.25 9.35
CA LYS A 355 -59.58 -0.44 10.21
C LYS A 355 -58.22 -1.11 10.33
N VAL A 356 -57.18 -0.41 9.91
CA VAL A 356 -55.81 -0.97 9.87
C VAL A 356 -54.79 -0.01 10.48
N PHE A 357 -53.70 -0.55 10.96
CA PHE A 357 -52.60 0.18 11.57
C PHE A 357 -51.48 0.44 10.56
N ILE A 358 -50.89 1.64 10.60
CA ILE A 358 -49.64 1.98 9.92
C ILE A 358 -48.65 2.62 10.92
N GLU A 359 -47.41 2.83 10.49
CA GLU A 359 -46.38 3.47 11.30
C GLU A 359 -46.58 5.00 11.37
N GLY A 360 -46.32 5.61 12.52
CA GLY A 360 -46.47 7.06 12.72
C GLY A 360 -45.53 7.89 11.85
N ALA A 361 -44.27 7.45 11.72
CA ALA A 361 -43.29 8.07 10.84
C ALA A 361 -43.67 7.97 9.35
N ASP A 362 -44.45 6.93 8.94
CA ASP A 362 -45.04 6.91 7.60
C ASP A 362 -46.16 7.94 7.51
N ALA A 363 -47.09 7.91 8.47
CA ALA A 363 -48.27 8.78 8.51
C ALA A 363 -47.91 10.27 8.46
N GLU A 364 -46.85 10.69 9.14
CA GLU A 364 -46.34 12.09 9.13
C GLU A 364 -45.83 12.54 7.74
N THR A 365 -45.50 11.61 6.84
CA THR A 365 -45.05 11.93 5.47
C THR A 365 -46.17 12.01 4.43
N LEU A 366 -47.41 11.64 4.80
CA LEU A 366 -48.57 11.57 3.91
C LEU A 366 -49.34 12.89 3.84
N SER A 367 -49.94 13.18 2.68
CA SER A 367 -50.82 14.33 2.45
C SER A 367 -52.26 13.92 2.13
N GLU A 368 -53.22 14.81 2.42
CA GLU A 368 -54.61 14.62 1.96
C GLU A 368 -54.67 14.64 0.42
N GLY A 369 -55.39 13.69 -0.16
CA GLY A 369 -55.42 13.44 -1.60
C GLY A 369 -54.27 12.59 -2.14
N GLU A 370 -53.29 12.20 -1.31
CA GLU A 370 -52.15 11.38 -1.75
C GLU A 370 -52.55 9.91 -1.98
N MET A 371 -51.99 9.29 -3.03
CA MET A 371 -52.18 7.88 -3.38
C MET A 371 -51.01 7.04 -2.87
N VAL A 372 -51.31 6.07 -2.02
CA VAL A 372 -50.34 5.26 -1.29
C VAL A 372 -50.56 3.78 -1.60
N THR A 373 -49.48 3.03 -1.86
CA THR A 373 -49.55 1.59 -2.01
C THR A 373 -49.36 0.91 -0.65
N PHE A 374 -50.43 0.30 -0.15
CA PHE A 374 -50.38 -0.61 1.00
C PHE A 374 -49.84 -1.95 0.48
N ILE A 375 -48.66 -2.38 0.96
CA ILE A 375 -47.96 -3.53 0.36
C ILE A 375 -48.81 -4.80 0.52
N ASN A 376 -48.93 -5.59 -0.56
CA ASN A 376 -49.81 -6.75 -0.67
C ASN A 376 -51.33 -6.47 -0.61
N TRP A 377 -51.77 -5.21 -0.60
CA TRP A 377 -53.18 -4.84 -0.72
C TRP A 377 -53.46 -4.14 -2.07
N GLY A 378 -52.76 -3.06 -2.36
CA GLY A 378 -52.98 -2.24 -3.56
C GLY A 378 -52.87 -0.74 -3.28
N ASN A 379 -53.43 0.06 -4.19
CA ASN A 379 -53.45 1.51 -4.05
C ASN A 379 -54.67 1.98 -3.25
N ILE A 380 -54.43 2.90 -2.33
CA ILE A 380 -55.40 3.48 -1.39
C ILE A 380 -55.19 5.01 -1.41
N ASN A 381 -56.27 5.78 -1.48
CA ASN A 381 -56.23 7.24 -1.48
C ASN A 381 -56.49 7.75 -0.06
N ILE A 382 -55.58 8.58 0.49
CA ILE A 382 -55.79 9.25 1.77
C ILE A 382 -56.79 10.39 1.57
N THR A 383 -57.92 10.37 2.28
CA THR A 383 -58.98 11.38 2.13
C THR A 383 -58.99 12.44 3.23
N LYS A 384 -58.48 12.10 4.43
CA LYS A 384 -58.42 13.02 5.57
C LYS A 384 -57.31 12.63 6.56
N ILE A 385 -56.69 13.61 7.20
CA ILE A 385 -55.68 13.45 8.26
C ILE A 385 -56.20 14.08 9.56
N ASN A 386 -56.61 13.26 10.53
CA ASN A 386 -57.11 13.75 11.82
C ASN A 386 -55.94 13.97 12.80
N LYS A 387 -55.84 15.18 13.35
CA LYS A 387 -54.76 15.61 14.26
C LYS A 387 -55.29 16.02 15.64
N ASN A 388 -54.45 15.90 16.67
CA ASN A 388 -54.75 16.39 18.03
C ASN A 388 -54.41 17.87 18.20
N ALA A 389 -54.66 18.41 19.40
CA ALA A 389 -54.36 19.80 19.76
C ALA A 389 -52.86 20.16 19.67
N ASP A 390 -51.95 19.19 19.83
CA ASP A 390 -50.50 19.36 19.69
C ASP A 390 -50.01 19.24 18.23
N GLY A 391 -50.92 19.08 17.28
CA GLY A 391 -50.61 18.93 15.85
C GLY A 391 -50.16 17.54 15.40
N LYS A 392 -50.08 16.55 16.31
CA LYS A 392 -49.75 15.15 15.99
C LYS A 392 -50.93 14.44 15.32
N ILE A 393 -50.64 13.52 14.40
CA ILE A 393 -51.66 12.69 13.75
C ILE A 393 -52.20 11.66 14.75
N VAL A 394 -53.52 11.44 14.74
CA VAL A 394 -54.22 10.47 15.60
C VAL A 394 -54.92 9.39 14.77
N SER A 395 -55.44 9.73 13.60
CA SER A 395 -56.01 8.76 12.66
C SER A 395 -56.04 9.30 11.23
N LEU A 396 -56.16 8.40 10.26
CA LEU A 396 -56.35 8.72 8.85
C LEU A 396 -57.70 8.15 8.37
N ASP A 397 -58.37 8.84 7.45
CA ASP A 397 -59.55 8.30 6.75
C ASP A 397 -59.22 8.14 5.27
N ALA A 398 -59.49 6.96 4.68
CA ALA A 398 -59.01 6.59 3.35
C ALA A 398 -60.02 5.75 2.54
N LYS A 399 -59.82 5.71 1.21
CA LYS A 399 -60.69 5.03 0.24
C LYS A 399 -59.90 4.07 -0.67
N LEU A 400 -60.55 2.99 -1.09
CA LEU A 400 -59.91 1.96 -1.92
C LEU A 400 -59.78 2.43 -3.38
N ASN A 401 -58.63 2.14 -4.01
CA ASN A 401 -58.35 2.50 -5.41
C ASN A 401 -57.67 1.32 -6.14
N LEU A 402 -58.23 0.12 -5.96
CA LEU A 402 -57.62 -1.16 -6.37
C LEU A 402 -57.60 -1.39 -7.89
N GLU A 403 -58.41 -0.63 -8.65
CA GLU A 403 -58.37 -0.63 -10.11
C GLU A 403 -57.07 -0.01 -10.65
N ASN A 404 -56.50 0.96 -9.93
CA ASN A 404 -55.25 1.61 -10.31
C ASN A 404 -54.04 0.74 -9.93
N LYS A 405 -53.35 0.23 -10.96
CA LYS A 405 -52.17 -0.65 -10.82
C LYS A 405 -50.82 0.05 -11.05
N ASP A 406 -50.78 1.39 -11.05
CA ASP A 406 -49.50 2.12 -11.01
C ASP A 406 -48.91 2.05 -9.60
N TYR A 407 -48.08 1.03 -9.38
CA TYR A 407 -47.28 0.86 -8.16
C TYR A 407 -45.85 1.40 -8.32
N LYS A 408 -45.60 2.31 -9.29
CA LYS A 408 -44.25 2.86 -9.57
C LYS A 408 -44.09 4.31 -9.09
N LYS A 409 -45.18 5.09 -9.07
CA LYS A 409 -45.17 6.51 -8.66
C LYS A 409 -45.64 6.76 -7.22
N THR A 410 -46.14 5.73 -6.56
CA THR A 410 -46.79 5.77 -5.24
C THR A 410 -45.81 5.43 -4.11
N THR A 411 -45.97 6.10 -2.97
CA THR A 411 -45.28 5.74 -1.71
C THR A 411 -45.73 4.35 -1.26
N LYS A 412 -44.81 3.49 -0.81
CA LYS A 412 -45.11 2.12 -0.36
C LYS A 412 -44.96 2.00 1.15
N ILE A 413 -46.04 1.63 1.84
CA ILE A 413 -46.06 1.53 3.30
C ILE A 413 -46.47 0.14 3.79
N THR A 414 -46.03 -0.14 5.01
CA THR A 414 -46.29 -1.34 5.80
C THR A 414 -47.50 -1.14 6.70
N TRP A 415 -48.33 -2.17 6.86
CA TRP A 415 -49.60 -2.08 7.58
C TRP A 415 -49.96 -3.42 8.26
N LEU A 416 -50.84 -3.37 9.27
CA LEU A 416 -51.41 -4.54 9.96
C LEU A 416 -52.91 -4.35 10.15
N ALA A 417 -53.73 -5.39 9.97
CA ALA A 417 -55.17 -5.30 10.21
C ALA A 417 -55.51 -5.22 11.70
N GLU A 418 -56.53 -4.44 12.05
CA GLU A 418 -57.23 -4.56 13.34
C GLU A 418 -58.41 -5.52 13.12
N THR A 419 -58.32 -6.72 13.72
CA THR A 419 -59.34 -7.78 13.61
C THR A 419 -59.28 -8.69 14.84
N ALA A 420 -60.44 -9.16 15.30
CA ALA A 420 -60.53 -10.16 16.37
C ALA A 420 -60.04 -11.56 15.92
N HIS A 421 -60.05 -11.85 14.61
CA HIS A 421 -59.63 -13.14 14.06
C HIS A 421 -58.10 -13.31 14.00
N ALA A 422 -57.34 -12.21 13.99
CA ALA A 422 -55.89 -12.25 13.82
C ALA A 422 -55.20 -11.07 14.55
N LEU A 423 -55.24 -11.12 15.88
CA LEU A 423 -54.61 -10.10 16.74
C LEU A 423 -53.08 -9.99 16.50
N PRO A 424 -52.53 -8.77 16.36
CA PRO A 424 -51.08 -8.55 16.24
C PRO A 424 -50.27 -9.16 17.39
N VAL A 425 -49.07 -9.62 17.08
CA VAL A 425 -48.16 -10.30 18.03
C VAL A 425 -47.24 -9.27 18.70
N PRO A 426 -47.05 -9.30 20.03
CA PRO A 426 -46.00 -8.49 20.64
C PRO A 426 -44.63 -9.07 20.28
N ALA A 427 -43.73 -8.21 19.80
CA ALA A 427 -42.36 -8.56 19.46
C ALA A 427 -41.37 -7.51 20.00
N ILE A 428 -40.11 -7.92 20.20
CA ILE A 428 -39.00 -7.04 20.57
C ILE A 428 -37.97 -7.11 19.45
N CYS A 429 -37.67 -5.98 18.80
CA CYS A 429 -36.55 -5.89 17.87
C CYS A 429 -35.31 -5.40 18.62
N VAL A 430 -34.23 -6.19 18.58
CA VAL A 430 -32.98 -5.91 19.29
C VAL A 430 -31.89 -5.53 18.27
N THR A 431 -31.40 -4.30 18.36
CA THR A 431 -30.34 -3.76 17.49
C THR A 431 -29.05 -3.61 18.29
N TYR A 432 -27.94 -4.10 17.74
CA TYR A 432 -26.64 -4.07 18.38
C TYR A 432 -25.65 -3.19 17.62
N GLU A 433 -24.98 -2.27 18.32
CA GLU A 433 -23.87 -1.50 17.78
C GLU A 433 -22.56 -2.31 17.82
N HIS A 434 -21.42 -1.66 17.62
CA HIS A 434 -20.11 -2.25 17.86
C HIS A 434 -19.73 -2.23 19.35
N LEU A 435 -18.90 -3.20 19.75
CA LEU A 435 -18.40 -3.37 21.12
C LEU A 435 -17.33 -2.33 21.51
N ILE A 436 -16.53 -1.88 20.53
CA ILE A 436 -15.48 -0.86 20.70
C ILE A 436 -15.83 0.36 19.83
N THR A 437 -15.79 1.56 20.40
CA THR A 437 -16.10 2.82 19.68
C THR A 437 -15.01 3.21 18.68
N LYS A 438 -13.74 2.91 18.98
CA LYS A 438 -12.59 3.18 18.12
C LYS A 438 -12.39 2.07 17.07
N PRO A 439 -12.27 2.37 15.77
CA PRO A 439 -12.13 1.35 14.73
C PRO A 439 -10.87 0.48 14.86
N VAL A 440 -9.71 1.09 15.14
CA VAL A 440 -8.43 0.39 15.32
C VAL A 440 -7.78 0.84 16.62
N LEU A 441 -7.39 -0.12 17.44
CA LEU A 441 -6.66 0.09 18.70
C LEU A 441 -5.15 0.05 18.44
N GLY A 442 -4.41 1.01 19.02
CA GLY A 442 -2.95 1.00 19.05
C GLY A 442 -2.37 -0.14 19.91
N LYS A 443 -1.06 -0.37 19.78
CA LYS A 443 -0.37 -1.43 20.55
C LYS A 443 -0.36 -1.13 22.06
N ASP A 444 -0.16 0.13 22.40
CA ASP A 444 0.07 0.62 23.76
C ASP A 444 -1.19 1.27 24.37
N GLU A 445 -2.34 1.16 23.69
CA GLU A 445 -3.62 1.75 24.10
C GLU A 445 -4.47 0.78 24.93
N ASP A 446 -4.98 1.24 26.08
CA ASP A 446 -5.92 0.44 26.86
C ASP A 446 -7.32 0.42 26.22
N PHE A 447 -7.70 -0.74 25.70
CA PHE A 447 -9.00 -1.00 25.08
C PHE A 447 -10.19 -0.73 26.00
N LYS A 448 -9.99 -0.75 27.33
CA LYS A 448 -11.04 -0.44 28.32
C LYS A 448 -11.59 0.98 28.18
N GLN A 449 -10.78 1.92 27.67
CA GLN A 449 -11.18 3.32 27.46
C GLN A 449 -12.17 3.49 26.29
N TYR A 450 -12.25 2.51 25.38
CA TYR A 450 -13.02 2.59 24.13
C TYR A 450 -14.24 1.64 24.12
N VAL A 451 -14.67 1.15 25.28
CA VAL A 451 -15.82 0.25 25.42
C VAL A 451 -17.13 0.99 25.14
N ASN A 452 -17.94 0.47 24.21
CA ASN A 452 -19.29 0.99 23.98
C ASN A 452 -20.29 0.42 25.01
N LYS A 453 -20.60 1.21 26.03
CA LYS A 453 -21.57 0.86 27.08
C LYS A 453 -23.03 0.91 26.62
N ASN A 454 -23.34 1.56 25.49
CA ASN A 454 -24.70 1.73 24.96
C ASN A 454 -24.94 0.85 23.71
N SER A 455 -24.31 -0.32 23.66
CA SER A 455 -24.19 -1.15 22.45
C SER A 455 -25.39 -2.07 22.14
N LYS A 456 -26.51 -1.92 22.85
CA LYS A 456 -27.75 -2.70 22.68
C LYS A 456 -28.97 -1.80 22.83
N HIS A 457 -29.86 -1.82 21.83
CA HIS A 457 -31.13 -1.09 21.80
C HIS A 457 -32.29 -2.06 21.61
N GLU A 458 -33.44 -1.80 22.23
CA GLU A 458 -34.62 -2.67 22.17
C GLU A 458 -35.88 -1.87 21.80
N GLU A 459 -36.53 -2.22 20.68
CA GLU A 459 -37.78 -1.61 20.22
C GLU A 459 -38.97 -2.54 20.48
N LEU A 460 -40.02 -2.04 21.14
CA LEU A 460 -41.29 -2.75 21.33
C LEU A 460 -42.17 -2.63 20.08
N MET A 461 -42.52 -3.76 19.47
CA MET A 461 -43.22 -3.84 18.20
C MET A 461 -44.57 -4.54 18.33
N LEU A 462 -45.53 -4.17 17.47
CA LEU A 462 -46.69 -4.97 17.11
C LEU A 462 -46.43 -5.61 15.75
N GLY A 463 -46.52 -6.93 15.66
CA GLY A 463 -46.14 -7.70 14.48
C GLY A 463 -47.26 -8.50 13.85
N ASP A 464 -47.02 -8.92 12.61
CA ASP A 464 -47.82 -9.85 11.82
C ASP A 464 -48.23 -11.09 12.65
N PRO A 465 -49.52 -11.48 12.70
CA PRO A 465 -50.01 -12.68 13.40
C PRO A 465 -49.18 -13.95 13.15
N CYS A 466 -48.62 -14.09 11.94
CA CYS A 466 -47.78 -15.22 11.52
C CYS A 466 -46.39 -15.25 12.18
N LEU A 467 -46.00 -14.24 12.98
CA LEU A 467 -44.77 -14.29 13.78
C LEU A 467 -44.85 -15.33 14.91
N LYS A 468 -46.05 -15.76 15.29
CA LYS A 468 -46.27 -16.84 16.28
C LYS A 468 -45.72 -18.20 15.82
N ASP A 469 -45.58 -18.40 14.51
CA ASP A 469 -45.10 -19.66 13.91
C ASP A 469 -43.56 -19.75 13.83
N LEU A 470 -42.84 -18.68 14.17
CA LEU A 470 -41.39 -18.61 14.09
C LEU A 470 -40.71 -19.44 15.19
N LYS A 471 -39.57 -20.03 14.82
CA LYS A 471 -38.74 -20.85 15.69
C LYS A 471 -37.39 -20.15 15.93
N LYS A 472 -36.76 -20.44 17.07
CA LYS A 472 -35.40 -19.95 17.35
C LYS A 472 -34.45 -20.37 16.23
N GLY A 473 -33.79 -19.41 15.60
CA GLY A 473 -32.92 -19.58 14.44
C GLY A 473 -33.53 -19.19 13.09
N ASP A 474 -34.85 -18.99 13.00
CA ASP A 474 -35.49 -18.56 11.74
C ASP A 474 -35.05 -17.14 11.35
N ILE A 475 -34.55 -16.99 10.13
CA ILE A 475 -34.14 -15.70 9.55
C ILE A 475 -35.27 -15.15 8.69
N ILE A 476 -35.73 -13.94 9.00
CA ILE A 476 -36.83 -13.24 8.37
C ILE A 476 -36.39 -11.88 7.80
N GLN A 477 -37.23 -11.27 6.96
CA GLN A 477 -37.16 -9.85 6.64
C GLN A 477 -38.40 -9.13 7.17
N LEU A 478 -38.22 -8.17 8.08
CA LEU A 478 -39.26 -7.18 8.37
C LEU A 478 -39.25 -6.16 7.25
N GLN A 479 -40.35 -6.09 6.50
CA GLN A 479 -40.44 -5.24 5.31
C GLN A 479 -40.12 -3.78 5.64
N ARG A 480 -39.30 -3.14 4.80
CA ARG A 480 -38.78 -1.77 4.95
C ARG A 480 -37.87 -1.51 6.17
N ARG A 481 -37.84 -2.38 7.18
CA ARG A 481 -36.99 -2.25 8.37
C ARG A 481 -35.65 -3.02 8.28
N GLY A 482 -35.63 -4.25 7.76
CA GLY A 482 -34.38 -5.00 7.57
C GLY A 482 -34.49 -6.52 7.78
N PHE A 483 -33.35 -7.20 7.94
CA PHE A 483 -33.28 -8.63 8.22
C PHE A 483 -33.15 -8.89 9.73
N PHE A 484 -33.81 -9.94 10.20
CA PHE A 484 -33.84 -10.29 11.62
C PHE A 484 -33.75 -11.82 11.81
N ILE A 485 -33.16 -12.26 12.91
CA ILE A 485 -33.18 -13.67 13.35
C ILE A 485 -34.00 -13.81 14.62
N CYS A 486 -34.86 -14.82 14.71
CA CYS A 486 -35.59 -15.15 15.92
C CYS A 486 -34.64 -15.75 16.97
N ASP A 487 -34.40 -15.03 18.06
CA ASP A 487 -33.62 -15.52 19.20
C ASP A 487 -34.53 -16.11 20.30
N GLN A 488 -35.76 -15.62 20.42
CA GLN A 488 -36.80 -16.22 21.25
C GLN A 488 -38.13 -16.24 20.47
N PRO A 489 -38.79 -17.40 20.32
CA PRO A 489 -40.11 -17.47 19.71
C PRO A 489 -41.16 -16.81 20.62
N TYR A 490 -42.34 -16.49 20.08
CA TYR A 490 -43.47 -16.07 20.92
C TYR A 490 -43.94 -17.24 21.80
N GLU A 491 -44.16 -16.99 23.09
CA GLU A 491 -44.84 -17.94 23.98
C GLU A 491 -46.14 -17.32 24.52
N PRO A 492 -47.27 -18.05 24.50
CA PRO A 492 -48.52 -17.57 25.10
C PRO A 492 -48.38 -17.40 26.62
N VAL A 493 -49.35 -16.75 27.25
CA VAL A 493 -49.36 -16.45 28.69
C VAL A 493 -49.01 -17.69 29.53
N SER A 494 -47.83 -17.68 30.12
CA SER A 494 -47.32 -18.84 30.88
C SER A 494 -48.06 -18.97 32.21
N PRO A 495 -48.52 -20.18 32.60
CA PRO A 495 -49.22 -20.41 33.86
C PRO A 495 -48.34 -20.21 35.10
N TYR A 496 -47.01 -20.07 34.92
CA TYR A 496 -46.06 -19.81 36.00
C TYR A 496 -45.72 -18.32 36.18
N SER A 497 -45.81 -17.51 35.13
CA SER A 497 -45.44 -16.08 35.16
C SER A 497 -46.63 -15.13 35.03
N CYS A 498 -47.79 -15.64 34.61
CA CYS A 498 -48.99 -14.89 34.24
C CYS A 498 -48.73 -13.78 33.19
N LYS A 499 -47.72 -13.97 32.34
CA LYS A 499 -47.33 -13.05 31.25
C LYS A 499 -47.06 -13.83 29.97
N GLU A 500 -47.40 -13.25 28.82
CA GLU A 500 -46.93 -13.72 27.51
C GLU A 500 -45.45 -13.35 27.29
N ALA A 501 -44.73 -14.16 26.53
CA ALA A 501 -43.37 -13.85 26.12
C ALA A 501 -43.38 -13.34 24.67
N PRO A 502 -42.96 -12.09 24.41
CA PRO A 502 -42.91 -11.55 23.05
C PRO A 502 -41.85 -12.24 22.20
N CYS A 503 -42.05 -12.30 20.89
CA CYS A 503 -41.03 -12.82 19.97
C CYS A 503 -39.82 -11.87 19.95
N VAL A 504 -38.63 -12.34 20.28
CA VAL A 504 -37.38 -11.54 20.27
C VAL A 504 -36.65 -11.76 18.95
N LEU A 505 -36.43 -10.65 18.23
CA LEU A 505 -35.87 -10.59 16.89
C LEU A 505 -34.57 -9.77 16.91
N ILE A 506 -33.42 -10.41 16.67
CA ILE A 506 -32.12 -9.71 16.60
C ILE A 506 -31.90 -9.19 15.18
N TYR A 507 -31.54 -7.90 15.03
CA TYR A 507 -31.20 -7.30 13.76
C TYR A 507 -29.92 -7.89 13.15
N ILE A 508 -30.03 -8.37 11.91
CA ILE A 508 -28.91 -8.86 11.09
C ILE A 508 -28.46 -7.69 10.19
N PRO A 509 -27.24 -7.15 10.37
CA PRO A 509 -26.75 -6.09 9.49
C PRO A 509 -26.64 -6.55 8.04
N ASP A 510 -26.79 -5.60 7.11
CA ASP A 510 -26.95 -5.89 5.69
C ASP A 510 -25.76 -5.41 4.82
N GLY A 511 -24.80 -4.69 5.43
CA GLY A 511 -23.57 -4.22 4.78
C GLY A 511 -23.63 -2.81 4.20
N HIS A 512 -24.61 -1.98 4.56
CA HIS A 512 -24.64 -0.55 4.27
C HIS A 512 -24.49 0.31 5.54
N THR A 513 -23.77 1.44 5.41
CA THR A 513 -23.42 2.37 6.50
C THR A 513 -24.40 3.53 6.71
N LYS A 514 -25.54 3.56 6.02
CA LYS A 514 -26.63 4.49 6.39
C LYS A 514 -27.23 4.04 7.72
N GLU A 515 -27.69 4.99 8.53
CA GLU A 515 -28.56 4.70 9.68
C GLU A 515 -29.78 3.88 9.24
N MET A 516 -30.39 3.16 10.20
CA MET A 516 -31.53 2.29 9.89
C MET A 516 -32.60 3.05 9.10
N PRO A 517 -33.17 2.47 8.03
CA PRO A 517 -34.32 3.06 7.36
C PRO A 517 -35.53 2.99 8.31
N THR A 518 -35.68 4.03 9.13
CA THR A 518 -36.97 4.37 9.73
C THR A 518 -37.97 4.55 8.60
N SER A 519 -39.18 4.03 8.80
CA SER A 519 -40.26 4.02 7.83
C SER A 519 -40.78 5.44 7.62
N GLY A 520 -40.13 6.22 6.75
CA GLY A 520 -40.46 7.63 6.49
C GLY A 520 -39.31 8.43 5.87
N SER A 521 -38.85 8.07 4.66
CA SER A 521 -37.67 8.69 4.02
C SER A 521 -37.98 9.46 2.72
N ARG A 522 -38.51 10.68 2.83
CA ARG A 522 -38.37 11.74 1.81
C ARG A 522 -37.16 12.60 2.19
N GLU A 523 -35.97 12.32 1.63
CA GLU A 523 -34.73 13.06 1.96
C GLU A 523 -34.85 14.56 1.65
N LYS A 524 -34.92 15.42 2.68
CA LYS A 524 -34.81 16.89 2.53
C LYS A 524 -34.13 17.60 3.72
N THR A 525 -32.89 18.01 3.46
CA THR A 525 -32.26 19.26 3.91
C THR A 525 -31.62 19.33 5.32
N LYS A 526 -30.50 20.07 5.34
CA LYS A 526 -29.69 20.64 6.44
C LYS A 526 -30.37 20.77 7.81
N VAL A 527 -29.56 20.56 8.85
CA VAL A 527 -29.75 21.16 10.19
C VAL A 527 -28.68 22.24 10.38
N GLU A 528 -29.11 23.45 10.74
CA GLU A 528 -28.23 24.51 11.25
C GLU A 528 -28.21 24.42 12.78
N THR A 529 -27.03 24.44 13.40
CA THR A 529 -26.89 24.50 14.87
C THR A 529 -26.48 25.90 15.31
N THR A 530 -27.41 26.58 15.99
CA THR A 530 -27.21 27.91 16.57
C THR A 530 -26.22 27.90 17.74
N LYS A 531 -25.43 28.98 17.86
CA LYS A 531 -24.57 29.24 19.03
C LYS A 531 -25.41 29.63 20.25
N ASN A 532 -24.90 29.31 21.43
CA ASN A 532 -25.17 30.04 22.68
C ASN A 532 -23.87 30.12 23.50
N GLU A 533 -23.42 31.33 23.81
CA GLU A 533 -22.28 31.62 24.70
C GLU A 533 -22.79 32.32 25.97
N PRO A 534 -22.26 32.00 27.17
CA PRO A 534 -22.36 32.86 28.34
C PRO A 534 -21.22 33.89 28.39
N THR A 535 -21.58 35.15 28.64
CA THR A 535 -20.71 36.34 28.68
C THR A 535 -19.58 36.32 29.72
N ALA A 536 -18.47 36.98 29.41
CA ALA A 536 -17.40 37.35 30.36
C ALA A 536 -17.57 38.78 30.94
N PRO A 537 -16.93 39.11 32.09
CA PRO A 537 -16.87 40.47 32.63
C PRO A 537 -15.65 41.29 32.14
N PHE A 538 -15.79 42.62 32.18
CA PHE A 538 -14.84 43.63 31.65
C PHE A 538 -13.59 43.87 32.49
N LYS A 539 -12.50 44.36 31.83
CA LYS A 539 -11.91 45.71 32.01
C LYS A 539 -10.81 45.98 30.96
N GLU A 540 -11.02 46.96 30.07
CA GLU A 540 -10.60 48.38 30.13
C GLU A 540 -9.13 48.66 29.71
N ARG A 541 -8.96 49.66 28.82
CA ARG A 541 -7.68 50.30 28.44
C ARG A 541 -7.82 51.82 28.61
N PRO A 542 -6.73 52.50 28.97
CA PRO A 542 -6.34 53.70 28.24
C PRO A 542 -4.84 53.71 27.88
N GLY A 543 -4.46 54.61 26.97
CA GLY A 543 -3.09 55.12 26.80
C GLY A 543 -3.13 56.66 26.81
N PRO A 544 -2.17 57.41 26.22
CA PRO A 544 -0.92 56.96 25.57
C PRO A 544 0.34 57.81 25.91
N SER A 545 1.45 57.54 25.19
CA SER A 545 2.52 58.47 24.75
C SER A 545 3.68 58.91 25.68
N LEU A 546 4.90 58.84 25.10
CA LEU A 546 6.19 59.53 25.41
C LEU A 546 6.86 59.18 26.77
N ASP A 547 8.20 59.22 26.93
CA ASP A 547 9.29 59.79 26.11
C ASP A 547 10.62 58.96 26.19
N ASN A 548 11.74 59.44 25.61
CA ASN A 548 13.01 58.72 25.44
C ASN A 548 14.03 58.83 26.60
N THR A 549 14.85 57.78 26.84
CA THR A 549 16.35 57.74 26.74
C THR A 549 17.09 56.75 27.68
N CYS A 550 18.21 56.22 27.16
CA CYS A 550 19.49 55.82 27.81
C CYS A 550 19.72 54.52 28.63
N ALA A 551 20.79 53.82 28.21
CA ALA A 551 21.76 52.98 28.93
C ALA A 551 21.39 51.53 29.40
N PRO A 552 22.33 50.56 29.30
CA PRO A 552 22.11 49.14 29.64
C PRO A 552 22.59 48.75 31.06
N SER A 553 22.16 47.57 31.53
CA SER A 553 22.64 46.95 32.79
C SER A 553 23.01 45.46 32.61
N GLU A 554 23.78 44.92 33.56
CA GLU A 554 24.65 43.73 33.39
C GLU A 554 23.93 42.35 33.45
N ASP A 555 22.61 42.32 33.68
CA ASP A 555 21.86 41.10 34.06
C ASP A 555 21.87 40.00 32.96
N SER A 556 22.00 40.39 31.68
CA SER A 556 21.86 39.50 30.52
C SER A 556 22.89 38.37 30.45
N LEU A 557 24.17 38.67 30.74
CA LEU A 557 25.25 37.66 30.68
C LEU A 557 25.20 36.72 31.89
N VAL A 558 24.78 37.23 33.05
CA VAL A 558 24.60 36.44 34.27
C VAL A 558 23.48 35.41 34.10
N LEU A 559 22.33 35.80 33.52
CA LEU A 559 21.28 34.83 33.18
C LEU A 559 21.74 33.83 32.12
N TYR A 560 22.42 34.26 31.05
CA TYR A 560 22.95 33.34 30.03
C TYR A 560 23.82 32.23 30.65
N ASN A 561 24.73 32.60 31.55
CA ASN A 561 25.61 31.66 32.23
C ASN A 561 24.86 30.74 33.22
N ARG A 562 23.82 31.24 33.91
CA ARG A 562 22.95 30.42 34.77
C ARG A 562 22.14 29.38 33.97
N VAL A 563 21.63 29.76 32.79
CA VAL A 563 20.95 28.83 31.86
C VAL A 563 21.92 27.77 31.33
N ALA A 564 23.16 28.17 31.02
CA ALA A 564 24.20 27.23 30.57
C ALA A 564 24.50 26.17 31.64
N ALA A 565 24.83 26.60 32.86
CA ALA A 565 25.18 25.72 33.98
C ALA A 565 24.04 24.74 34.35
N GLN A 566 22.79 25.20 34.37
CA GLN A 566 21.65 24.31 34.59
C GLN A 566 21.46 23.29 33.44
N GLY A 567 21.83 23.68 32.20
CA GLY A 567 21.88 22.77 31.06
C GLY A 567 22.91 21.67 31.23
N ASP A 568 24.06 21.98 31.84
CA ASP A 568 25.09 21.00 32.16
C ASP A 568 24.72 20.06 33.31
N VAL A 569 24.04 20.54 34.35
CA VAL A 569 23.46 19.66 35.39
C VAL A 569 22.48 18.65 34.78
N VAL A 570 21.62 19.08 33.85
CA VAL A 570 20.71 18.17 33.12
C VAL A 570 21.46 17.18 32.23
N ARG A 571 22.59 17.57 31.62
CA ARG A 571 23.46 16.65 30.85
C ARG A 571 24.13 15.63 31.78
N GLU A 572 24.67 16.07 32.91
CA GLU A 572 25.42 15.23 33.84
C GLU A 572 24.51 14.22 34.56
N LEU A 573 23.31 14.62 35.01
CA LEU A 573 22.32 13.70 35.59
C LEU A 573 21.90 12.61 34.59
N LYS A 574 21.74 12.97 33.30
CA LYS A 574 21.44 11.99 32.24
C LYS A 574 22.62 11.07 31.93
N ALA A 575 23.85 11.59 31.92
CA ALA A 575 25.06 10.77 31.75
C ALA A 575 25.28 9.79 32.91
N LYS A 576 25.00 10.22 34.14
CA LYS A 576 25.07 9.39 35.36
C LYS A 576 23.89 8.44 35.55
N LYS A 577 22.88 8.46 34.67
CA LYS A 577 21.62 7.69 34.79
C LYS A 577 20.90 7.91 36.14
N ALA A 578 20.79 9.16 36.58
CA ALA A 578 20.05 9.54 37.77
C ALA A 578 18.56 9.16 37.69
N ALA A 579 17.86 9.20 38.83
CA ALA A 579 16.43 8.92 38.88
C ALA A 579 15.65 9.90 37.98
N LYS A 580 14.51 9.44 37.44
CA LYS A 580 13.75 10.23 36.47
C LYS A 580 13.22 11.52 37.09
N GLU A 581 12.85 11.43 38.36
CA GLU A 581 12.33 12.49 39.20
C GLU A 581 13.34 13.64 39.34
N ASP A 582 14.63 13.33 39.53
CA ASP A 582 15.72 14.31 39.62
C ASP A 582 15.97 14.99 38.26
N VAL A 583 15.93 14.21 37.17
CA VAL A 583 16.11 14.70 35.81
C VAL A 583 14.96 15.63 35.40
N ASP A 584 13.72 15.26 35.69
CA ASP A 584 12.53 16.05 35.37
C ASP A 584 12.47 17.33 36.23
N ALA A 585 12.93 17.28 37.50
CA ALA A 585 13.09 18.47 38.35
C ALA A 585 14.15 19.44 37.80
N ALA A 586 15.33 18.93 37.42
CA ALA A 586 16.41 19.75 36.85
C ALA A 586 16.02 20.37 35.49
N VAL A 587 15.26 19.63 34.65
CA VAL A 587 14.68 20.13 33.39
C VAL A 587 13.64 21.23 33.66
N LYS A 588 12.80 21.10 34.69
CA LYS A 588 11.82 22.13 35.06
C LYS A 588 12.50 23.45 35.47
N GLN A 589 13.60 23.39 36.21
CA GLN A 589 14.43 24.57 36.51
C GLN A 589 15.09 25.17 35.24
N LEU A 590 15.59 24.33 34.33
CA LEU A 590 16.17 24.80 33.06
C LEU A 590 15.14 25.56 32.20
N LEU A 591 13.90 25.07 32.15
CA LEU A 591 12.81 25.75 31.44
C LEU A 591 12.44 27.09 32.08
N ALA A 592 12.41 27.17 33.42
CA ALA A 592 12.16 28.42 34.13
C ALA A 592 13.24 29.47 33.86
N LEU A 593 14.53 29.10 33.94
CA LEU A 593 15.64 30.03 33.65
C LEU A 593 15.65 30.48 32.17
N LYS A 594 15.24 29.61 31.23
CA LYS A 594 15.07 29.99 29.81
C LYS A 594 13.91 30.97 29.60
N ALA A 595 12.82 30.84 30.37
CA ALA A 595 11.73 31.80 30.36
C ALA A 595 12.19 33.16 30.91
N GLU A 596 12.87 33.19 32.06
CA GLU A 596 13.42 34.43 32.66
C GLU A 596 14.40 35.13 31.70
N TYR A 597 15.27 34.37 31.02
CA TYR A 597 16.19 34.91 30.00
C TYR A 597 15.43 35.51 28.82
N LYS A 598 14.39 34.83 28.30
CA LYS A 598 13.59 35.32 27.17
C LYS A 598 12.77 36.56 27.55
N GLU A 599 12.25 36.62 28.77
CA GLU A 599 11.49 37.75 29.30
C GLU A 599 12.38 38.99 29.48
N LYS A 600 13.57 38.84 30.08
CA LYS A 600 14.48 39.97 30.33
C LYS A 600 15.25 40.45 29.10
N THR A 601 15.65 39.56 28.19
CA THR A 601 16.48 39.91 27.02
C THR A 601 15.71 40.07 25.72
N GLY A 602 14.46 39.62 25.66
CA GLY A 602 13.68 39.50 24.42
C GLY A 602 14.18 38.41 23.45
N GLN A 603 15.26 37.70 23.78
CA GLN A 603 15.92 36.72 22.90
C GLN A 603 15.80 35.30 23.43
N GLU A 604 15.70 34.32 22.53
CA GLU A 604 15.74 32.91 22.93
C GLU A 604 17.16 32.44 23.19
N TYR A 605 17.38 31.74 24.30
CA TYR A 605 18.69 31.22 24.68
C TYR A 605 19.22 30.21 23.65
N LYS A 606 20.32 30.57 22.96
CA LYS A 606 21.06 29.70 22.03
C LYS A 606 22.34 29.20 22.70
N PRO A 607 22.49 27.89 22.97
CA PRO A 607 23.72 27.35 23.56
C PRO A 607 24.93 27.63 22.66
N GLY A 608 26.02 28.14 23.23
CA GLY A 608 27.26 28.41 22.51
C GLY A 608 27.38 29.82 21.91
N ASN A 609 26.30 30.62 21.91
CA ASN A 609 26.31 32.01 21.44
C ASN A 609 26.12 32.99 22.63
N PRO A 610 27.19 33.30 23.40
CA PRO A 610 27.15 34.46 24.29
C PRO A 610 27.11 35.77 23.48
N PRO A 611 26.64 36.89 24.07
CA PRO A 611 26.79 38.23 23.49
C PRO A 611 28.27 38.54 23.18
N ALA A 612 28.54 39.12 22.00
CA ALA A 612 29.89 39.21 21.46
C ALA A 612 30.77 40.31 22.09
N VAL A 613 32.08 40.04 22.14
CA VAL A 613 33.18 40.96 22.49
C VAL A 613 34.24 40.86 21.38
N VAL A 614 34.97 41.94 21.11
CA VAL A 614 35.80 42.11 19.89
C VAL A 614 37.30 42.28 20.23
N GLN A 615 38.20 41.59 19.50
CA GLN A 615 39.61 42.00 19.28
C GLN A 615 40.31 41.21 18.13
N ASP A 616 41.62 41.40 17.93
CA ASP A 616 42.22 41.71 16.61
C ASP A 616 43.34 40.76 16.04
N VAL A 617 43.95 41.16 14.91
CA VAL A 617 44.73 40.33 13.92
C VAL A 617 46.28 40.33 14.06
N SER A 618 47.02 39.25 13.67
CA SER A 618 48.41 39.20 13.06
C SER A 618 49.02 37.74 13.00
N SER A 619 50.24 37.48 12.51
CA SER A 619 50.58 37.11 11.10
C SER A 619 52.00 36.48 10.89
N LYS A 620 52.34 36.03 9.65
CA LYS A 620 53.67 35.84 8.96
C LYS A 620 54.56 34.55 9.05
N SER A 621 54.81 34.00 7.84
CA SER A 621 56.13 33.62 7.23
C SER A 621 56.86 32.28 7.59
N SER A 622 58.00 32.01 6.92
CA SER A 622 58.46 30.65 6.52
C SER A 622 59.98 30.47 6.32
N ALA A 623 60.54 29.27 6.61
CA ALA A 623 61.79 28.74 6.01
C ALA A 623 62.13 27.27 6.40
N SER A 624 62.23 26.34 5.42
CA SER A 624 63.15 25.18 5.41
C SER A 624 62.83 24.21 4.24
N THR A 625 63.85 23.77 3.49
CA THR A 625 63.64 22.84 2.33
C THR A 625 64.81 21.89 2.05
N VAL A 626 65.85 21.83 2.91
CA VAL A 626 67.08 21.05 2.65
C VAL A 626 67.20 19.80 3.51
N GLU A 627 66.82 19.85 4.80
CA GLU A 627 66.70 18.64 5.64
C GLU A 627 65.61 17.67 5.13
N SER A 628 64.65 18.18 4.37
CA SER A 628 63.43 17.47 3.94
C SER A 628 63.69 16.27 3.01
N LYS A 629 64.91 16.08 2.49
CA LYS A 629 65.21 15.03 1.50
C LYS A 629 65.87 13.78 2.10
N SER A 630 66.91 13.88 2.94
CA SER A 630 67.50 12.67 3.54
C SER A 630 66.50 11.92 4.42
N LEU A 631 65.70 12.66 5.18
CA LEU A 631 64.59 12.15 6.00
C LEU A 631 63.46 11.51 5.15
N TYR A 632 63.34 11.83 3.86
CA TYR A 632 62.44 11.11 2.95
C TYR A 632 63.04 9.75 2.57
N ASP A 633 64.32 9.73 2.20
CA ASP A 633 65.00 8.53 1.70
C ASP A 633 65.20 7.48 2.81
N GLU A 634 65.43 7.90 4.06
CA GLU A 634 65.49 7.01 5.24
C GLU A 634 64.14 6.33 5.52
N VAL A 635 63.02 7.08 5.46
CA VAL A 635 61.67 6.52 5.59
C VAL A 635 61.35 5.54 4.45
N ALA A 636 61.84 5.81 3.24
CA ALA A 636 61.70 4.91 2.10
C ALA A 636 62.42 3.57 2.34
N ALA A 637 63.67 3.62 2.79
CA ALA A 637 64.49 2.44 3.07
C ALA A 637 63.89 1.56 4.17
N GLN A 638 63.51 2.14 5.31
CA GLN A 638 62.86 1.41 6.40
C GLN A 638 61.48 0.86 6.00
N GLY A 639 60.79 1.54 5.07
CA GLY A 639 59.56 1.05 4.46
C GLY A 639 59.74 -0.26 3.70
N GLU A 640 60.86 -0.42 2.99
CA GLU A 640 61.17 -1.65 2.25
C GLU A 640 61.61 -2.79 3.19
N VAL A 641 62.34 -2.50 4.27
CA VAL A 641 62.66 -3.50 5.31
C VAL A 641 61.39 -4.12 5.87
N VAL A 642 60.35 -3.32 6.17
CA VAL A 642 59.05 -3.80 6.64
C VAL A 642 58.32 -4.66 5.59
N ARG A 643 58.41 -4.32 4.29
CA ARG A 643 57.83 -5.14 3.21
C ARG A 643 58.54 -6.48 3.10
N LYS A 644 59.87 -6.48 3.07
CA LYS A 644 60.70 -7.68 2.97
C LYS A 644 60.46 -8.63 4.14
N LEU A 645 60.49 -8.15 5.38
CA LEU A 645 60.19 -8.97 6.57
C LEU A 645 58.77 -9.56 6.56
N LYS A 646 57.79 -8.87 5.97
CA LYS A 646 56.42 -9.41 5.79
C LYS A 646 56.33 -10.45 4.67
N ALA A 647 57.03 -10.24 3.56
CA ALA A 647 57.10 -11.21 2.45
C ALA A 647 57.82 -12.51 2.86
N GLU A 648 58.92 -12.38 3.62
CA GLU A 648 59.69 -13.50 4.19
C GLU A 648 59.02 -14.17 5.39
N LYS A 649 57.82 -13.70 5.80
CA LYS A 649 57.04 -14.20 6.95
C LYS A 649 57.84 -14.21 8.27
N ALA A 650 58.67 -13.18 8.48
CA ALA A 650 59.51 -13.06 9.66
C ALA A 650 58.69 -13.03 10.97
N PRO A 651 59.29 -13.42 12.12
CA PRO A 651 58.59 -13.43 13.41
C PRO A 651 57.95 -12.09 13.75
N LYS A 652 56.69 -12.15 14.21
CA LYS A 652 55.82 -10.96 14.38
C LYS A 652 56.43 -9.86 15.26
N ALA A 653 57.28 -10.20 16.24
CA ALA A 653 58.05 -9.25 17.03
C ALA A 653 58.98 -8.36 16.16
N LYS A 654 59.81 -8.96 15.29
CA LYS A 654 60.72 -8.22 14.40
C LYS A 654 59.96 -7.40 13.36
N VAL A 655 58.80 -7.87 12.91
CA VAL A 655 57.91 -7.10 12.01
C VAL A 655 57.33 -5.88 12.72
N ASN A 656 56.94 -6.01 13.99
CA ASN A 656 56.43 -4.89 14.80
C ASN A 656 57.53 -3.87 15.11
N GLU A 657 58.71 -4.32 15.56
CA GLU A 657 59.89 -3.49 15.84
C GLU A 657 60.30 -2.64 14.61
N ALA A 658 60.36 -3.26 13.42
CA ALA A 658 60.62 -2.55 12.18
C ALA A 658 59.51 -1.54 11.79
N VAL A 659 58.25 -1.83 12.14
CA VAL A 659 57.09 -0.93 11.93
C VAL A 659 57.10 0.26 12.91
N GLU A 660 57.46 0.05 14.17
CA GLU A 660 57.58 1.15 15.15
C GLU A 660 58.70 2.11 14.76
N CYS A 661 59.85 1.60 14.32
CA CYS A 661 60.92 2.41 13.74
C CYS A 661 60.45 3.20 12.50
N LEU A 662 59.69 2.57 11.58
CA LEU A 662 59.10 3.24 10.42
C LEU A 662 58.10 4.34 10.81
N LEU A 663 57.30 4.13 11.86
CA LEU A 663 56.36 5.13 12.37
C LEU A 663 57.08 6.31 13.01
N SER A 664 58.17 6.07 13.75
CA SER A 664 59.02 7.14 14.32
C SER A 664 59.65 8.02 13.23
N LEU A 665 60.26 7.42 12.21
CA LEU A 665 60.84 8.16 11.10
C LEU A 665 59.77 8.95 10.31
N LYS A 666 58.56 8.39 10.13
CA LYS A 666 57.43 9.12 9.53
C LYS A 666 56.93 10.29 10.38
N ALA A 667 56.94 10.16 11.71
CA ALA A 667 56.59 11.24 12.61
C ALA A 667 57.62 12.38 12.50
N GLN A 668 58.92 12.07 12.54
CA GLN A 668 60.00 13.05 12.37
C GLN A 668 59.96 13.73 10.99
N TYR A 669 59.63 13.00 9.92
CA TYR A 669 59.39 13.58 8.59
C TYR A 669 58.22 14.57 8.61
N LYS A 670 57.08 14.20 9.23
CA LYS A 670 55.91 15.06 9.34
C LYS A 670 56.16 16.31 10.19
N GLU A 671 56.91 16.16 11.28
CA GLU A 671 57.30 17.24 12.18
C GLU A 671 58.23 18.25 11.49
N LYS A 672 59.29 17.78 10.82
CA LYS A 672 60.27 18.66 10.15
C LYS A 672 59.81 19.24 8.80
N THR A 673 58.86 18.61 8.10
CA THR A 673 58.42 19.08 6.77
C THR A 673 57.00 19.64 6.73
N GLY A 674 56.22 19.47 7.80
CA GLY A 674 54.80 19.80 7.85
C GLY A 674 53.90 18.92 6.96
N LYS A 675 54.46 17.92 6.27
CA LYS A 675 53.76 17.07 5.29
C LYS A 675 53.89 15.59 5.64
N GLU A 676 52.86 14.81 5.37
CA GLU A 676 52.95 13.37 5.56
C GLU A 676 53.84 12.71 4.50
N TYR A 677 54.56 11.65 4.88
CA TYR A 677 55.39 10.90 3.95
C TYR A 677 54.54 10.11 2.94
N ILE A 678 54.60 10.52 1.67
CA ILE A 678 53.95 9.84 0.53
C ILE A 678 54.99 8.95 -0.18
N PRO A 679 54.86 7.61 -0.15
CA PRO A 679 55.84 6.73 -0.80
C PRO A 679 55.86 6.90 -2.32
N GLY A 680 57.05 7.00 -2.90
CA GLY A 680 57.24 7.12 -4.35
C GLY A 680 57.20 8.55 -4.91
N GLN A 681 56.95 9.56 -4.08
CA GLN A 681 57.05 10.99 -4.44
C GLN A 681 58.17 11.71 -3.68
N PRO A 682 59.46 11.48 -4.01
CA PRO A 682 60.54 12.32 -3.50
C PRO A 682 60.37 13.76 -4.03
N PRO A 683 60.76 14.80 -3.27
CA PRO A 683 60.73 16.17 -3.76
C PRO A 683 61.68 16.33 -4.96
N LEU A 684 61.10 16.65 -6.12
CA LEU A 684 61.78 16.69 -7.42
C LEU A 684 61.59 18.02 -8.17
N SER A 685 62.60 18.33 -8.97
CA SER A 685 62.75 19.54 -9.80
C SER A 685 62.17 19.38 -11.21
N GLN A 686 61.86 20.49 -11.87
CA GLN A 686 61.18 20.57 -13.17
C GLN A 686 62.04 20.13 -14.38
N SER A 687 61.45 19.48 -15.40
CA SER A 687 61.53 19.88 -16.83
C SER A 687 60.71 18.97 -17.81
N SER A 688 59.81 19.60 -18.57
CA SER A 688 59.40 19.43 -20.00
C SER A 688 59.35 18.06 -20.77
N ASP A 689 58.16 17.78 -21.31
CA ASP A 689 57.79 17.57 -22.74
C ASP A 689 57.93 16.23 -23.55
N SER A 690 56.75 15.68 -23.90
CA SER A 690 56.19 15.50 -25.29
C SER A 690 56.09 14.13 -26.03
N THR A 691 54.88 13.90 -26.58
CA THR A 691 54.47 13.27 -27.89
C THR A 691 54.32 11.73 -28.17
N ASN A 692 53.10 11.39 -28.65
CA ASN A 692 52.72 10.56 -29.85
C ASN A 692 52.15 9.11 -29.80
N SER A 693 50.85 9.02 -30.17
CA SER A 693 50.17 8.13 -31.18
C SER A 693 50.07 6.59 -31.07
N SER A 694 48.85 6.02 -31.20
CA SER A 694 48.41 5.06 -32.27
C SER A 694 47.00 4.46 -32.05
N GLU A 695 46.33 4.01 -33.14
CA GLU A 695 45.08 3.21 -33.14
C GLU A 695 45.36 1.68 -33.13
N PRO A 696 44.33 0.83 -32.95
CA PRO A 696 44.12 -0.20 -33.99
C PRO A 696 42.66 -0.60 -34.29
N SER A 697 42.46 -1.27 -35.44
CA SER A 697 41.22 -1.89 -35.93
C SER A 697 41.41 -3.39 -36.22
N GLY A 698 40.47 -4.05 -36.91
CA GLY A 698 40.68 -5.37 -37.55
C GLY A 698 39.40 -6.19 -37.78
N PRO A 699 39.50 -7.45 -38.29
CA PRO A 699 40.66 -8.08 -38.94
C PRO A 699 40.37 -8.60 -40.36
N GLU A 700 41.39 -8.66 -41.23
CA GLU A 700 41.28 -9.15 -42.61
C GLU A 700 41.95 -10.53 -42.81
N THR A 701 41.18 -11.62 -42.94
CA THR A 701 41.64 -12.89 -43.54
C THR A 701 40.47 -13.71 -44.12
N PRO A 702 40.61 -14.40 -45.27
CA PRO A 702 39.56 -15.24 -45.83
C PRO A 702 39.18 -16.45 -44.94
N GLU A 703 40.17 -17.15 -44.37
CA GLU A 703 39.97 -18.36 -43.58
C GLU A 703 39.18 -18.08 -42.28
N ALA A 704 39.45 -16.94 -41.64
CA ALA A 704 38.71 -16.49 -40.47
C ALA A 704 37.21 -16.32 -40.76
N LYS A 705 36.87 -15.72 -41.90
CA LYS A 705 35.48 -15.53 -42.33
C LYS A 705 34.78 -16.88 -42.59
N VAL A 706 35.46 -17.81 -43.26
CA VAL A 706 34.94 -19.17 -43.50
C VAL A 706 34.72 -19.95 -42.20
N LEU A 707 35.56 -19.78 -41.17
CA LEU A 707 35.29 -20.36 -39.86
C LEU A 707 34.15 -19.66 -39.11
N PHE A 708 34.02 -18.34 -39.22
CA PHE A 708 32.91 -17.58 -38.63
C PHE A 708 31.56 -18.11 -39.12
N ASP A 709 31.41 -18.27 -40.45
CA ASP A 709 30.17 -18.74 -41.07
C ASP A 709 29.86 -20.22 -40.72
N LYS A 710 30.90 -21.06 -40.55
CA LYS A 710 30.75 -22.45 -40.06
C LYS A 710 30.31 -22.51 -38.59
N VAL A 711 30.81 -21.62 -37.73
CA VAL A 711 30.36 -21.52 -36.34
C VAL A 711 28.92 -21.02 -36.27
N ALA A 712 28.54 -20.08 -37.14
CA ALA A 712 27.17 -19.58 -37.24
C ALA A 712 26.18 -20.69 -37.65
N SER A 713 26.48 -21.42 -38.74
CA SER A 713 25.59 -22.45 -39.27
C SER A 713 25.43 -23.66 -38.33
N GLN A 714 26.52 -24.16 -37.74
CA GLN A 714 26.44 -25.23 -36.73
C GLN A 714 25.68 -24.76 -35.47
N GLY A 715 25.78 -23.48 -35.14
CA GLY A 715 25.00 -22.85 -34.08
C GLY A 715 23.50 -22.82 -34.34
N GLU A 716 23.08 -22.88 -35.61
CA GLU A 716 21.67 -23.00 -36.02
C GLU A 716 21.20 -24.46 -36.01
N VAL A 717 22.05 -25.41 -36.45
CA VAL A 717 21.77 -26.86 -36.37
C VAL A 717 21.48 -27.28 -34.91
N VAL A 718 22.30 -26.84 -33.96
CA VAL A 718 22.09 -27.10 -32.51
C VAL A 718 20.76 -26.52 -32.00
N ARG A 719 20.36 -25.32 -32.47
CA ARG A 719 19.08 -24.71 -32.09
C ARG A 719 17.89 -25.47 -32.69
N LYS A 720 17.99 -25.86 -33.96
CA LYS A 720 16.98 -26.66 -34.66
C LYS A 720 16.76 -28.02 -33.99
N LEU A 721 17.82 -28.80 -33.74
CA LEU A 721 17.72 -30.11 -33.08
C LEU A 721 17.09 -30.02 -31.67
N LYS A 722 17.37 -28.94 -30.93
CA LYS A 722 16.73 -28.69 -29.62
C LYS A 722 15.26 -28.29 -29.74
N ALA A 723 14.88 -27.50 -30.75
CA ALA A 723 13.48 -27.14 -31.01
C ALA A 723 12.64 -28.34 -31.49
N GLU A 724 13.21 -29.20 -32.34
CA GLU A 724 12.59 -30.42 -32.87
C GLU A 724 12.57 -31.59 -31.87
N LYS A 725 13.18 -31.42 -30.67
CA LYS A 725 13.31 -32.43 -29.61
C LYS A 725 13.98 -33.73 -30.10
N ALA A 726 15.06 -33.58 -30.87
CA ALA A 726 15.92 -34.69 -31.28
C ALA A 726 16.51 -35.45 -30.07
N SER A 727 17.09 -36.64 -30.30
CA SER A 727 17.63 -37.44 -29.19
C SER A 727 18.78 -36.70 -28.49
N LYS A 728 18.96 -36.96 -27.19
CA LYS A 728 19.98 -36.27 -26.39
C LYS A 728 21.37 -36.44 -27.01
N ASP A 729 21.70 -37.64 -27.46
CA ASP A 729 23.01 -37.96 -28.04
C ASP A 729 23.27 -37.16 -29.34
N GLN A 730 22.24 -37.00 -30.19
CA GLN A 730 22.34 -36.17 -31.40
C GLN A 730 22.56 -34.68 -31.07
N VAL A 731 21.87 -34.17 -30.05
CA VAL A 731 22.02 -32.79 -29.58
C VAL A 731 23.41 -32.57 -28.98
N ASP A 732 23.89 -33.48 -28.13
CA ASP A 732 25.16 -33.37 -27.43
C ASP A 732 26.35 -33.52 -28.41
N THR A 733 26.27 -34.39 -29.43
CA THR A 733 27.26 -34.46 -30.53
C THR A 733 27.34 -33.15 -31.32
N ALA A 734 26.20 -32.60 -31.75
CA ALA A 734 26.19 -31.33 -32.50
C ALA A 734 26.72 -30.15 -31.66
N VAL A 735 26.51 -30.17 -30.34
CA VAL A 735 27.08 -29.20 -29.38
C VAL A 735 28.59 -29.33 -29.26
N GLN A 736 29.16 -30.55 -29.22
CA GLN A 736 30.62 -30.73 -29.19
C GLN A 736 31.28 -30.20 -30.46
N GLU A 737 30.72 -30.49 -31.64
CA GLU A 737 31.24 -29.98 -32.92
C GLU A 737 31.19 -28.43 -32.96
N LEU A 738 30.11 -27.82 -32.47
CA LEU A 738 30.01 -26.35 -32.33
C LEU A 738 31.09 -25.75 -31.41
N LEU A 739 31.39 -26.42 -30.29
CA LEU A 739 32.44 -25.98 -29.36
C LEU A 739 33.83 -26.13 -29.99
N GLN A 740 34.07 -27.19 -30.75
CA GLN A 740 35.33 -27.43 -31.44
C GLN A 740 35.60 -26.39 -32.55
N LEU A 741 34.58 -26.06 -33.36
CA LEU A 741 34.66 -24.98 -34.35
C LEU A 741 34.89 -23.60 -33.71
N LYS A 742 34.27 -23.32 -32.55
CA LYS A 742 34.53 -22.08 -31.79
C LYS A 742 35.96 -22.01 -31.24
N ALA A 743 36.50 -23.13 -30.76
CA ALA A 743 37.89 -23.20 -30.31
C ALA A 743 38.87 -22.95 -31.48
N GLN A 744 38.60 -23.51 -32.66
CA GLN A 744 39.39 -23.26 -33.87
C GLN A 744 39.31 -21.80 -34.31
N TYR A 745 38.12 -21.18 -34.33
CA TYR A 745 37.97 -19.75 -34.66
C TYR A 745 38.76 -18.86 -33.69
N LYS A 746 38.67 -19.12 -32.37
CA LYS A 746 39.42 -18.39 -31.35
C LYS A 746 40.93 -18.58 -31.51
N SER A 747 41.38 -19.80 -31.84
CA SER A 747 42.80 -20.10 -32.06
C SER A 747 43.38 -19.49 -33.35
N LEU A 748 42.54 -19.23 -34.36
CA LEU A 748 42.97 -18.64 -35.63
C LEU A 748 42.96 -17.10 -35.58
N THR A 749 41.98 -16.51 -34.88
CA THR A 749 41.75 -15.05 -34.88
C THR A 749 42.18 -14.34 -33.58
N GLY A 750 42.45 -15.09 -32.52
CA GLY A 750 42.65 -14.55 -31.16
C GLY A 750 41.38 -14.09 -30.45
N VAL A 751 40.24 -14.00 -31.15
CA VAL A 751 39.00 -13.36 -30.67
C VAL A 751 37.89 -14.41 -30.46
N GLU A 752 37.08 -14.24 -29.41
CA GLU A 752 35.92 -15.11 -29.19
C GLU A 752 34.77 -14.78 -30.14
N TYR A 753 34.19 -15.83 -30.74
CA TYR A 753 33.05 -15.72 -31.64
C TYR A 753 31.83 -15.08 -30.94
N LYS A 754 31.34 -13.96 -31.49
CA LYS A 754 30.07 -13.32 -31.13
C LYS A 754 29.10 -13.40 -32.32
N PRO A 755 27.87 -13.91 -32.15
CA PRO A 755 26.88 -13.96 -33.24
C PRO A 755 26.32 -12.57 -33.55
N VAL A 756 26.05 -12.30 -34.82
CA VAL A 756 25.39 -11.08 -35.29
C VAL A 756 23.89 -11.34 -35.50
N SER A 757 23.05 -10.43 -35.03
CA SER A 757 21.60 -10.45 -35.24
C SER A 757 21.22 -9.60 -36.46
N ALA A 758 20.40 -10.14 -37.37
CA ALA A 758 19.92 -9.42 -38.55
C ALA A 758 18.38 -9.40 -38.63
N THR A 759 17.83 -8.23 -38.92
CA THR A 759 16.49 -8.08 -39.54
C THR A 759 16.58 -8.43 -41.03
N GLY A 760 15.47 -8.83 -41.66
CA GLY A 760 15.49 -9.46 -43.00
C GLY A 760 14.41 -8.96 -43.97
N ALA A 761 14.38 -9.56 -45.17
CA ALA A 761 13.42 -9.24 -46.23
C ALA A 761 13.10 -10.45 -47.15
N GLU A 762 11.82 -10.56 -47.49
CA GLU A 762 11.23 -10.93 -48.81
C GLU A 762 11.44 -12.32 -49.49
N ASP A 763 10.41 -13.17 -49.35
CA ASP A 763 9.35 -13.43 -50.37
C ASP A 763 9.04 -14.89 -50.83
N LYS A 764 7.88 -15.05 -51.51
CA LYS A 764 7.10 -16.29 -51.70
C LYS A 764 7.77 -17.38 -52.56
N ASP A 765 7.46 -18.64 -52.24
CA ASP A 765 6.59 -19.47 -53.10
C ASP A 765 5.95 -20.68 -52.34
N LYS A 766 5.02 -21.37 -53.01
CA LYS A 766 4.41 -22.69 -52.71
C LYS A 766 3.36 -22.78 -51.60
N LYS A 767 2.17 -22.28 -51.91
CA LYS A 767 0.92 -22.96 -51.55
C LYS A 767 0.79 -24.29 -52.32
N LYS A 768 0.76 -25.45 -51.66
CA LYS A 768 -0.04 -26.61 -52.14
C LYS A 768 -0.28 -27.67 -51.07
N LYS A 769 -1.55 -28.14 -51.00
CA LYS A 769 -2.13 -29.05 -49.98
C LYS A 769 -2.20 -28.38 -48.59
N GLU A 770 -3.23 -28.62 -47.77
CA GLU A 770 -4.29 -29.64 -47.86
C GLU A 770 -5.70 -29.04 -47.99
N LYS A 771 -6.53 -29.66 -48.85
CA LYS A 771 -8.00 -29.70 -48.69
C LYS A 771 -8.62 -30.69 -49.69
N GLU A 772 -8.77 -31.95 -49.29
CA GLU A 772 -9.59 -32.93 -50.02
C GLU A 772 -10.48 -33.75 -49.08
N ASN A 773 -11.77 -33.73 -49.41
CA ASN A 773 -12.82 -34.74 -49.18
C ASN A 773 -12.89 -35.53 -47.86
N LYS A 774 -13.79 -35.04 -46.98
CA LYS A 774 -15.05 -35.73 -46.65
C LYS A 774 -15.16 -37.24 -46.97
N SER A 775 -15.32 -38.02 -45.91
CA SER A 775 -16.34 -39.08 -45.70
C SER A 775 -16.60 -40.15 -46.77
N GLU A 776 -16.49 -41.43 -46.38
CA GLU A 776 -17.66 -42.30 -46.09
C GLU A 776 -17.26 -43.51 -45.20
N LYS A 777 -18.31 -44.18 -44.67
CA LYS A 777 -18.51 -45.58 -44.23
C LYS A 777 -17.34 -46.60 -44.41
N GLN A 778 -17.22 -47.69 -43.63
CA GLN A 778 -18.25 -48.44 -42.87
C GLN A 778 -17.62 -49.42 -41.85
N ASN A 779 -18.25 -49.64 -40.69
CA ASN A 779 -18.72 -50.98 -40.26
C ASN A 779 -19.47 -50.98 -38.92
N LYS A 780 -20.46 -51.89 -38.79
CA LYS A 780 -21.22 -52.15 -37.54
C LYS A 780 -21.94 -53.52 -37.62
N PRO A 781 -21.74 -54.44 -36.66
CA PRO A 781 -22.56 -55.65 -36.53
C PRO A 781 -23.97 -55.41 -35.94
N GLN A 782 -24.76 -56.48 -35.78
CA GLN A 782 -26.20 -56.44 -35.42
C GLN A 782 -26.52 -55.66 -34.12
N LYS A 783 -27.68 -54.98 -33.94
CA LYS A 783 -29.12 -55.23 -34.24
C LYS A 783 -29.83 -56.19 -33.25
N GLN A 784 -30.68 -55.60 -32.41
CA GLN A 784 -32.11 -55.93 -32.32
C GLN A 784 -32.89 -54.65 -31.91
N SER A 785 -34.17 -54.55 -32.27
CA SER A 785 -34.96 -53.32 -32.12
C SER A 785 -36.46 -53.50 -32.38
N ASP A 786 -37.29 -53.00 -31.48
CA ASP A 786 -38.69 -52.51 -31.64
C ASP A 786 -39.06 -51.81 -30.31
N GLY A 787 -39.99 -50.86 -30.15
CA GLY A 787 -40.90 -50.07 -31.02
C GLY A 787 -41.74 -49.19 -30.04
N GLN A 788 -42.32 -48.02 -30.33
CA GLN A 788 -43.05 -47.54 -31.51
C GLN A 788 -43.24 -45.98 -31.50
N LYS A 789 -43.51 -45.39 -32.69
CA LYS A 789 -44.49 -44.30 -33.04
C LYS A 789 -44.52 -42.95 -32.24
N LYS A 790 -44.39 -41.76 -32.89
CA LYS A 790 -45.34 -40.98 -33.75
C LYS A 790 -46.45 -40.27 -32.94
N ASP A 791 -46.99 -39.07 -33.26
CA ASP A 791 -47.02 -38.15 -34.44
C ASP A 791 -47.43 -36.72 -33.90
N SER A 792 -47.58 -35.56 -34.58
CA SER A 792 -47.36 -35.08 -35.97
C SER A 792 -47.53 -33.53 -36.13
N PHE A 793 -46.70 -32.88 -36.97
CA PHE A 793 -47.03 -31.75 -37.92
C PHE A 793 -47.13 -30.25 -37.49
N LYS A 794 -47.29 -29.36 -38.51
CA LYS A 794 -47.06 -27.90 -38.57
C LYS A 794 -48.32 -27.10 -39.02
N SER A 795 -48.37 -25.77 -38.78
CA SER A 795 -48.85 -24.77 -39.77
C SER A 795 -48.65 -23.29 -39.38
N GLN A 796 -48.26 -22.43 -40.35
CA GLN A 796 -48.54 -20.98 -40.54
C GLN A 796 -48.14 -19.94 -39.46
N GLY A 797 -47.95 -18.63 -39.77
CA GLY A 797 -47.73 -17.98 -41.08
C GLY A 797 -48.25 -16.53 -41.23
N SER A 798 -47.36 -15.56 -41.52
CA SER A 798 -47.62 -14.13 -41.90
C SER A 798 -48.26 -13.19 -40.84
N GLY A 799 -48.10 -11.85 -40.89
CA GLY A 799 -47.23 -11.01 -41.73
C GLY A 799 -47.48 -9.48 -41.61
N LEU A 800 -46.59 -8.68 -42.25
CA LEU A 800 -46.65 -7.21 -42.50
C LEU A 800 -46.37 -6.22 -41.34
N SER A 801 -46.26 -4.93 -41.69
CA SER A 801 -45.41 -3.91 -41.04
C SER A 801 -45.82 -2.46 -41.37
N SER A 802 -45.60 -1.50 -40.46
CA SER A 802 -45.08 -0.14 -40.78
C SER A 802 -44.75 0.74 -39.56
N SER A 803 -43.76 1.65 -39.73
CA SER A 803 -43.65 3.03 -39.17
C SER A 803 -43.84 3.34 -37.67
N GLY A 804 -42.91 4.13 -37.11
CA GLY A 804 -43.24 5.13 -36.06
C GLY A 804 -42.27 5.21 -34.87
N ALA A 805 -41.45 6.26 -34.80
CA ALA A 805 -40.42 6.48 -33.77
C ALA A 805 -40.94 6.60 -32.32
N GLY A 806 -40.09 6.23 -31.35
CA GLY A 806 -40.26 6.50 -29.92
C GLY A 806 -39.02 6.12 -29.12
N GLU A 807 -38.52 7.02 -28.26
CA GLU A 807 -37.28 6.81 -27.49
C GLU A 807 -37.49 5.95 -26.23
N GLY A 808 -36.44 5.23 -25.81
CA GLY A 808 -36.50 4.42 -24.59
C GLY A 808 -35.19 3.69 -24.26
N GLN A 809 -34.27 4.37 -23.58
CA GLN A 809 -33.04 3.74 -23.10
C GLN A 809 -33.32 2.85 -21.87
N GLY A 810 -33.38 1.54 -22.07
CA GLY A 810 -33.35 0.56 -20.98
C GLY A 810 -31.92 0.34 -20.45
N PRO A 811 -31.72 -0.10 -19.19
CA PRO A 811 -30.39 -0.36 -18.64
C PRO A 811 -29.72 -1.52 -19.40
N LYS A 812 -28.64 -1.22 -20.14
CA LYS A 812 -27.83 -2.25 -20.79
C LYS A 812 -27.15 -3.12 -19.73
N LYS A 813 -27.15 -4.44 -19.93
CA LYS A 813 -26.38 -5.38 -19.09
C LYS A 813 -24.88 -5.08 -19.21
N GLN A 814 -24.32 -4.37 -18.25
CA GLN A 814 -22.89 -4.09 -18.18
C GLN A 814 -22.12 -5.38 -17.82
N THR A 815 -21.17 -5.76 -18.67
CA THR A 815 -20.28 -6.91 -18.43
C THR A 815 -19.18 -6.54 -17.42
N ARG A 816 -18.80 -7.48 -16.54
CA ARG A 816 -17.74 -7.34 -15.50
C ARG A 816 -16.29 -7.20 -16.05
N LEU A 817 -16.13 -6.64 -17.24
CA LEU A 817 -14.84 -6.42 -17.91
C LEU A 817 -14.46 -4.93 -17.98
N GLY A 818 -15.36 -4.01 -17.62
CA GLY A 818 -15.09 -2.57 -17.59
C GLY A 818 -14.40 -2.09 -16.31
N LEU A 819 -14.17 -0.78 -16.24
CA LEU A 819 -13.92 -0.09 -14.97
C LEU A 819 -15.17 -0.14 -14.08
N GLU A 820 -14.97 -0.18 -12.77
CA GLU A 820 -16.06 -0.19 -11.78
C GLU A 820 -16.21 1.16 -11.08
N ALA A 821 -15.11 1.90 -10.89
CA ALA A 821 -15.11 3.30 -10.47
C ALA A 821 -15.13 4.26 -11.67
N LYS A 822 -15.75 5.43 -11.49
CA LYS A 822 -15.67 6.55 -12.45
C LYS A 822 -14.60 7.56 -12.02
N LYS A 823 -13.93 8.16 -12.99
CA LYS A 823 -12.87 9.17 -12.85
C LYS A 823 -13.29 10.36 -12.00
N GLU A 824 -14.56 10.77 -12.12
CA GLU A 824 -15.15 11.93 -11.46
C GLU A 824 -15.77 11.60 -10.09
N GLU A 825 -15.93 10.31 -9.75
CA GLU A 825 -16.56 9.85 -8.51
C GLU A 825 -15.54 9.27 -7.52
N ASN A 826 -14.49 8.60 -8.02
CA ASN A 826 -13.36 8.11 -7.23
C ASN A 826 -12.12 8.00 -8.13
N LEU A 827 -11.35 9.10 -8.19
CA LEU A 827 -10.16 9.18 -9.05
C LEU A 827 -9.07 8.17 -8.67
N ALA A 828 -8.91 7.87 -7.38
CA ALA A 828 -7.84 6.99 -6.88
C ALA A 828 -8.08 5.51 -7.27
N ASP A 829 -9.30 5.01 -7.09
CA ASP A 829 -9.68 3.66 -7.53
C ASP A 829 -9.80 3.59 -9.06
N TRP A 830 -10.37 4.62 -9.72
CA TRP A 830 -10.39 4.70 -11.19
C TRP A 830 -8.97 4.61 -11.77
N TYR A 831 -8.01 5.38 -11.25
CA TYR A 831 -6.63 5.38 -11.74
C TYR A 831 -5.97 4.01 -11.53
N SER A 832 -6.15 3.43 -10.34
CA SER A 832 -5.65 2.09 -9.99
C SER A 832 -6.25 1.00 -10.87
N GLN A 833 -7.54 1.10 -11.21
CA GLN A 833 -8.21 0.18 -12.14
C GLN A 833 -7.77 0.41 -13.59
N VAL A 834 -7.55 1.64 -14.04
CA VAL A 834 -7.08 1.92 -15.41
C VAL A 834 -5.70 1.32 -15.63
N ILE A 835 -4.69 1.65 -14.82
CA ILE A 835 -3.30 1.21 -15.03
C ILE A 835 -3.12 -0.32 -14.91
N THR A 836 -3.98 -1.00 -14.18
CA THR A 836 -3.97 -2.47 -14.05
C THR A 836 -4.78 -3.16 -15.14
N LYS A 837 -6.05 -2.76 -15.37
CA LYS A 837 -6.92 -3.36 -16.40
C LYS A 837 -6.49 -3.02 -17.84
N SER A 838 -5.68 -1.98 -18.05
CA SER A 838 -5.01 -1.69 -19.33
C SER A 838 -3.60 -2.28 -19.46
N GLU A 839 -3.19 -3.13 -18.51
CA GLU A 839 -1.92 -3.86 -18.54
C GLU A 839 -0.65 -3.00 -18.60
N LEU A 840 -0.68 -1.75 -18.08
CA LEU A 840 0.50 -0.89 -17.98
C LEU A 840 1.46 -1.37 -16.87
N ILE A 841 0.93 -1.83 -15.74
CA ILE A 841 1.72 -2.30 -14.59
C ILE A 841 1.26 -3.65 -14.05
N GLU A 842 2.14 -4.30 -13.32
CA GLU A 842 1.82 -5.36 -12.36
C GLU A 842 2.42 -5.02 -10.98
N TYR A 843 1.69 -5.32 -9.91
CA TYR A 843 2.15 -5.05 -8.54
C TYR A 843 3.28 -6.01 -8.14
N TYR A 844 4.38 -5.46 -7.62
CA TYR A 844 5.50 -6.25 -7.11
C TYR A 844 5.34 -6.56 -5.61
N ASP A 845 6.15 -7.47 -5.06
CA ASP A 845 6.08 -7.87 -3.65
C ASP A 845 6.62 -6.79 -2.69
N VAL A 846 7.63 -6.04 -3.12
CA VAL A 846 8.10 -4.82 -2.45
C VAL A 846 7.12 -3.67 -2.72
N SER A 847 6.34 -3.31 -1.69
CA SER A 847 5.39 -2.19 -1.75
C SER A 847 6.05 -0.89 -2.21
N GLY A 848 5.57 -0.36 -3.34
CA GLY A 848 6.07 0.85 -4.00
C GLY A 848 7.04 0.62 -5.14
N CYS A 849 7.50 -0.62 -5.36
CA CYS A 849 8.09 -1.06 -6.62
C CYS A 849 7.00 -1.66 -7.52
N TYR A 850 7.15 -1.56 -8.84
CA TYR A 850 6.15 -1.99 -9.82
C TYR A 850 6.81 -2.58 -11.05
N ILE A 851 6.24 -3.65 -11.59
CA ILE A 851 6.66 -4.19 -12.88
C ILE A 851 6.02 -3.32 -13.97
N LEU A 852 6.84 -2.55 -14.67
CA LEU A 852 6.46 -1.87 -15.90
C LEU A 852 6.29 -2.93 -17.00
N ARG A 853 5.06 -3.13 -17.47
CA ARG A 853 4.79 -4.09 -18.56
C ARG A 853 5.18 -3.47 -19.92
N PRO A 854 5.40 -4.27 -20.98
CA PRO A 854 6.03 -3.80 -22.21
C PRO A 854 5.40 -2.57 -22.87
N TRP A 855 4.08 -2.38 -22.74
CA TRP A 855 3.41 -1.18 -23.28
C TRP A 855 3.74 0.10 -22.49
N ALA A 856 3.82 0.02 -21.16
CA ALA A 856 4.25 1.15 -20.34
C ALA A 856 5.74 1.45 -20.54
N TYR A 857 6.57 0.42 -20.69
CA TYR A 857 8.00 0.59 -20.98
C TYR A 857 8.21 1.20 -22.37
N SER A 858 7.46 0.77 -23.39
CA SER A 858 7.50 1.35 -24.74
C SER A 858 7.08 2.83 -24.80
N ILE A 859 6.19 3.29 -23.92
CA ILE A 859 5.88 4.72 -23.77
C ILE A 859 7.10 5.47 -23.17
N TRP A 860 7.80 4.86 -22.20
CA TRP A 860 9.04 5.43 -21.65
C TRP A 860 10.19 5.43 -22.68
N GLU A 861 10.32 4.38 -23.50
CA GLU A 861 11.26 4.33 -24.63
C GLU A 861 10.96 5.44 -25.65
N SER A 862 9.69 5.69 -25.96
CA SER A 862 9.29 6.79 -26.87
C SER A 862 9.64 8.17 -26.31
N ILE A 863 9.44 8.40 -25.01
CA ILE A 863 9.84 9.63 -24.30
C ILE A 863 11.37 9.76 -24.28
N LYS A 864 12.06 8.65 -24.02
CA LYS A 864 13.51 8.56 -24.01
C LYS A 864 14.09 8.92 -25.37
N ASP A 865 13.72 8.21 -26.43
CA ASP A 865 14.35 8.33 -27.73
C ASP A 865 14.12 9.71 -28.36
N PHE A 866 12.95 10.33 -28.12
CA PHE A 866 12.70 11.73 -28.46
C PHE A 866 13.66 12.67 -27.72
N PHE A 867 13.65 12.65 -26.38
CA PHE A 867 14.41 13.63 -25.59
C PHE A 867 15.93 13.42 -25.70
N ASP A 868 16.39 12.17 -25.76
CA ASP A 868 17.78 11.77 -25.96
C ASP A 868 18.30 12.22 -27.35
N ALA A 869 17.46 12.25 -28.38
CA ALA A 869 17.81 12.80 -29.69
C ALA A 869 17.91 14.33 -29.70
N GLU A 870 17.05 15.04 -28.96
CA GLU A 870 17.10 16.51 -28.88
C GLU A 870 18.28 17.02 -28.05
N ILE A 871 18.52 16.48 -26.84
CA ILE A 871 19.65 16.93 -26.00
C ILE A 871 21.02 16.69 -26.65
N LYS A 872 21.15 15.65 -27.50
CA LYS A 872 22.37 15.43 -28.30
C LYS A 872 22.64 16.53 -29.31
N LYS A 873 21.62 17.22 -29.84
CA LYS A 873 21.80 18.39 -30.71
C LYS A 873 22.36 19.60 -29.96
N LEU A 874 22.13 19.67 -28.65
CA LEU A 874 22.72 20.66 -27.74
C LEU A 874 24.14 20.26 -27.27
N GLY A 875 24.68 19.13 -27.76
CA GLY A 875 25.98 18.60 -27.35
C GLY A 875 25.98 17.97 -25.95
N VAL A 876 24.83 17.50 -25.45
CA VAL A 876 24.78 16.72 -24.21
C VAL A 876 25.14 15.26 -24.49
N GLU A 877 26.10 14.72 -23.74
CA GLU A 877 26.53 13.32 -23.85
C GLU A 877 25.87 12.43 -22.78
N ASN A 878 25.61 11.16 -23.13
CA ASN A 878 25.09 10.17 -22.17
C ASN A 878 26.23 9.56 -21.34
N CYS A 879 26.10 9.62 -20.02
CA CYS A 879 27.06 9.10 -19.05
C CYS A 879 26.41 8.06 -18.10
N TYR A 880 27.22 7.48 -17.21
CA TYR A 880 26.76 6.59 -16.15
C TYR A 880 27.58 6.80 -14.87
N PHE A 881 26.91 7.20 -13.79
CA PHE A 881 27.43 7.21 -12.43
C PHE A 881 26.74 6.14 -11.55
N PRO A 882 27.43 5.57 -10.55
CA PRO A 882 26.86 4.54 -9.66
C PRO A 882 25.77 5.08 -8.71
N MET A 883 24.78 4.23 -8.40
CA MET A 883 23.69 4.49 -7.43
C MET A 883 24.12 4.36 -5.95
N PHE A 884 25.31 3.80 -5.69
CA PHE A 884 25.79 3.53 -4.33
C PHE A 884 26.68 4.66 -3.83
N VAL A 885 26.25 5.32 -2.75
CA VAL A 885 26.93 6.48 -2.14
C VAL A 885 27.36 6.12 -0.72
N SER A 886 28.61 6.41 -0.33
CA SER A 886 29.07 6.13 1.04
C SER A 886 28.45 7.10 2.05
N GLN A 887 28.26 6.68 3.31
CA GLN A 887 27.74 7.54 4.37
C GLN A 887 28.55 8.84 4.51
N GLY A 888 29.89 8.75 4.54
CA GLY A 888 30.78 9.90 4.66
C GLY A 888 30.81 10.82 3.43
N ALA A 889 30.34 10.36 2.27
CA ALA A 889 30.08 11.23 1.12
C ALA A 889 28.74 11.97 1.30
N LEU A 890 27.68 11.24 1.71
CA LEU A 890 26.33 11.76 1.91
C LEU A 890 26.26 12.82 3.03
N GLU A 891 27.01 12.64 4.11
CA GLU A 891 26.96 13.54 5.27
C GLU A 891 27.60 14.92 5.02
N LYS A 892 28.47 15.07 4.02
CA LYS A 892 29.04 16.38 3.62
C LYS A 892 27.97 17.35 3.09
N GLU A 893 26.93 16.82 2.47
CA GLU A 893 25.79 17.59 1.96
C GLU A 893 24.93 18.15 3.10
N LYS A 894 24.73 17.33 4.12
CA LYS A 894 23.96 17.65 5.33
C LYS A 894 24.57 18.80 6.15
N THR A 895 25.89 19.02 6.06
CA THR A 895 26.54 20.16 6.73
C THR A 895 26.30 21.51 6.06
N HIS A 896 25.74 21.56 4.85
CA HIS A 896 25.51 22.82 4.10
C HIS A 896 24.06 23.04 3.66
N ILE A 897 23.25 21.97 3.54
CA ILE A 897 21.81 22.07 3.26
C ILE A 897 21.02 21.79 4.54
N ALA A 898 20.49 22.85 5.17
CA ALA A 898 19.92 22.81 6.53
C ALA A 898 18.73 21.84 6.70
N ASP A 899 17.95 21.61 5.65
CA ASP A 899 16.77 20.74 5.64
C ASP A 899 17.02 19.34 5.05
N PHE A 900 18.29 18.95 4.82
CA PHE A 900 18.61 17.67 4.19
C PHE A 900 18.43 16.46 5.13
N ALA A 901 17.24 15.86 5.08
CA ALA A 901 16.93 14.56 5.66
C ALA A 901 17.02 13.45 4.58
N PRO A 902 18.07 12.61 4.57
CA PRO A 902 18.20 11.56 3.56
C PRO A 902 17.23 10.40 3.83
N GLU A 903 16.05 10.44 3.22
CA GLU A 903 15.06 9.35 3.19
C GLU A 903 15.45 8.24 2.19
N VAL A 904 16.68 7.74 2.35
CA VAL A 904 17.35 6.74 1.51
C VAL A 904 17.28 5.34 2.12
N ALA A 905 17.40 4.30 1.29
CA ALA A 905 17.63 2.95 1.78
C ALA A 905 19.13 2.74 2.07
N TRP A 906 19.47 1.92 3.07
CA TRP A 906 20.85 1.68 3.50
C TRP A 906 21.27 0.22 3.32
N VAL A 907 22.35 -0.02 2.58
CA VAL A 907 23.09 -1.28 2.55
C VAL A 907 24.09 -1.25 3.70
N THR A 908 23.81 -2.02 4.75
CA THR A 908 24.69 -2.15 5.94
C THR A 908 25.41 -3.50 5.99
N ARG A 909 25.13 -4.41 5.04
CA ARG A 909 25.62 -5.79 5.04
C ARG A 909 25.95 -6.28 3.64
N SER A 910 26.97 -7.14 3.55
CA SER A 910 27.30 -7.91 2.35
C SER A 910 27.34 -9.39 2.71
N GLY A 911 26.49 -10.20 2.06
CA GLY A 911 26.29 -11.61 2.43
C GLY A 911 25.85 -11.76 3.89
N LYS A 912 26.71 -12.32 4.74
CA LYS A 912 26.48 -12.43 6.20
C LYS A 912 27.23 -11.37 7.01
N THR A 913 28.26 -10.73 6.47
CA THR A 913 29.09 -9.73 7.17
C THR A 913 28.47 -8.35 7.13
N GLU A 914 28.68 -7.56 8.18
CA GLU A 914 28.36 -6.12 8.21
C GLU A 914 29.43 -5.34 7.44
N LEU A 915 29.04 -4.23 6.83
CA LEU A 915 29.96 -3.32 6.12
C LEU A 915 30.61 -2.36 7.11
N ALA A 916 31.89 -2.05 6.89
CA ALA A 916 32.64 -1.12 7.74
C ALA A 916 32.14 0.34 7.65
N GLU A 917 31.52 0.70 6.52
CA GLU A 917 30.79 1.94 6.31
C GLU A 917 29.44 1.60 5.65
N PRO A 918 28.30 2.08 6.17
CA PRO A 918 27.02 1.99 5.49
C PRO A 918 27.03 2.69 4.13
N ILE A 919 26.38 2.05 3.14
CA ILE A 919 26.25 2.56 1.78
C ILE A 919 24.79 2.93 1.54
N ALA A 920 24.51 4.18 1.21
CA ALA A 920 23.20 4.62 0.80
C ALA A 920 22.89 4.14 -0.64
N VAL A 921 21.69 3.62 -0.82
CA VAL A 921 21.04 3.50 -2.13
C VAL A 921 20.29 4.82 -2.35
N ARG A 922 20.94 5.75 -3.04
CA ARG A 922 20.39 7.08 -3.37
C ARG A 922 20.22 7.15 -4.90
N PRO A 923 19.25 7.92 -5.43
CA PRO A 923 19.46 8.57 -6.74
C PRO A 923 20.87 9.17 -6.84
N THR A 924 21.31 9.35 -8.08
CA THR A 924 22.43 10.25 -8.38
C THR A 924 22.19 11.65 -7.80
N SER A 925 23.30 12.33 -7.56
CA SER A 925 23.32 13.64 -6.92
C SER A 925 24.64 14.34 -7.17
N GLU A 926 24.66 15.62 -6.87
CA GLU A 926 25.83 16.50 -6.88
C GLU A 926 27.01 15.86 -6.13
N THR A 927 26.73 15.21 -4.99
CA THR A 927 27.67 14.42 -4.17
C THR A 927 28.42 13.31 -4.91
N VAL A 928 27.91 12.80 -6.03
CA VAL A 928 28.55 11.75 -6.84
C VAL A 928 29.22 12.34 -8.08
N MET A 929 28.55 13.24 -8.79
CA MET A 929 29.01 13.76 -10.08
C MET A 929 30.05 14.88 -9.90
N TYR A 930 29.87 15.79 -8.96
CA TYR A 930 30.71 16.99 -8.84
C TYR A 930 32.12 16.73 -8.31
N PRO A 931 32.37 15.74 -7.42
CA PRO A 931 33.72 15.23 -7.14
C PRO A 931 34.43 14.54 -8.32
N ALA A 932 33.75 14.31 -9.45
CA ALA A 932 34.36 13.93 -10.72
C ALA A 932 34.56 15.16 -11.63
N TYR A 933 33.58 16.07 -11.71
CA TYR A 933 33.67 17.30 -12.49
C TYR A 933 34.87 18.15 -12.04
N ALA A 934 35.14 18.25 -10.73
CA ALA A 934 36.30 18.96 -10.17
C ALA A 934 37.67 18.32 -10.50
N LYS A 935 37.68 17.12 -11.08
CA LYS A 935 38.89 16.45 -11.60
C LYS A 935 38.98 16.58 -13.12
N TRP A 936 37.85 16.63 -13.81
CA TRP A 936 37.78 16.75 -15.27
C TRP A 936 37.97 18.19 -15.74
N VAL A 937 37.42 19.17 -15.01
CA VAL A 937 37.66 20.60 -15.25
C VAL A 937 39.02 20.98 -14.65
N GLN A 938 39.95 21.42 -15.49
CA GLN A 938 41.23 22.02 -15.09
C GLN A 938 41.40 23.42 -15.73
N SER A 939 40.80 23.64 -16.91
CA SER A 939 40.85 24.89 -17.68
C SER A 939 39.48 25.22 -18.27
N HIS A 940 39.29 26.46 -18.74
CA HIS A 940 38.07 26.88 -19.45
C HIS A 940 37.78 26.05 -20.71
N ARG A 941 38.79 25.35 -21.26
CA ARG A 941 38.66 24.47 -22.44
C ARG A 941 37.95 23.16 -22.16
N ASP A 942 37.85 22.78 -20.88
CA ASP A 942 37.14 21.59 -20.43
C ASP A 942 35.65 21.90 -20.18
N LEU A 943 35.22 23.15 -20.45
CA LEU A 943 33.87 23.65 -20.32
C LEU A 943 33.31 24.04 -21.71
N PRO A 944 32.00 23.87 -21.96
CA PRO A 944 31.00 23.36 -21.02
C PRO A 944 31.00 21.83 -20.91
N ILE A 945 30.92 21.30 -19.69
CA ILE A 945 30.55 19.90 -19.46
C ILE A 945 29.03 19.82 -19.54
N ARG A 946 28.50 18.93 -20.40
CA ARG A 946 27.07 18.67 -20.55
C ARG A 946 26.80 17.17 -20.54
N LEU A 947 26.38 16.62 -19.40
CA LEU A 947 26.13 15.19 -19.27
C LEU A 947 24.68 14.89 -18.85
N ASN A 948 24.14 13.80 -19.41
CA ASN A 948 22.85 13.22 -19.07
C ASN A 948 23.01 11.77 -18.62
N GLN A 949 22.17 11.30 -17.71
CA GLN A 949 22.09 9.92 -17.26
C GLN A 949 20.63 9.45 -17.24
N TRP A 950 20.42 8.24 -17.75
CA TRP A 950 19.17 7.48 -17.58
C TRP A 950 19.42 6.43 -16.48
N CYS A 951 18.64 6.46 -15.40
CA CYS A 951 18.87 5.64 -14.21
C CYS A 951 17.57 5.19 -13.52
N ASN A 952 17.69 4.24 -12.59
CA ASN A 952 16.64 3.94 -11.61
C ASN A 952 16.90 4.76 -10.35
N VAL A 953 15.83 5.25 -9.72
CA VAL A 953 15.89 6.11 -8.53
C VAL A 953 15.12 5.49 -7.37
N VAL A 954 15.78 5.38 -6.21
CA VAL A 954 15.21 4.81 -4.98
C VAL A 954 14.89 5.91 -3.96
N ARG A 955 13.63 5.99 -3.51
CA ARG A 955 13.17 6.93 -2.46
C ARG A 955 12.33 6.22 -1.41
N TRP A 956 12.59 6.48 -0.12
CA TRP A 956 12.01 5.72 1.00
C TRP A 956 11.09 6.57 1.93
N GLU A 957 10.63 7.71 1.41
CA GLU A 957 9.92 8.82 2.07
C GLU A 957 8.45 8.60 2.48
N PHE A 958 7.69 7.68 1.84
CA PHE A 958 6.22 7.61 2.02
C PHE A 958 5.66 6.27 2.52
N LYS A 959 4.46 6.38 3.09
CA LYS A 959 3.62 5.28 3.58
C LYS A 959 2.67 4.71 2.52
N HIS A 960 2.30 5.53 1.52
CA HIS A 960 1.29 5.21 0.50
C HIS A 960 1.84 5.51 -0.90
N PRO A 961 2.44 4.52 -1.59
CA PRO A 961 2.88 4.69 -2.97
C PRO A 961 1.70 4.70 -3.95
N GLN A 962 1.78 5.53 -4.98
CA GLN A 962 0.88 5.54 -6.14
C GLN A 962 1.71 5.31 -7.42
N PRO A 963 1.38 4.30 -8.26
CA PRO A 963 2.19 3.98 -9.43
C PRO A 963 2.35 5.15 -10.40
N PHE A 964 3.53 5.26 -11.01
CA PHE A 964 4.03 6.40 -11.80
C PHE A 964 4.14 7.74 -11.04
N LEU A 965 3.19 8.08 -10.16
CA LEU A 965 3.07 9.41 -9.55
C LEU A 965 3.99 9.60 -8.33
N ARG A 966 4.07 8.58 -7.46
CA ARG A 966 4.91 8.56 -6.24
C ARG A 966 5.25 7.11 -5.87
N THR A 967 6.40 6.64 -6.32
CA THR A 967 6.84 5.24 -6.21
C THR A 967 8.20 5.14 -5.52
N ARG A 968 8.58 3.96 -5.01
CA ARG A 968 9.86 3.76 -4.30
C ARG A 968 11.00 3.57 -5.27
N GLU A 969 10.74 2.86 -6.36
CA GLU A 969 11.64 2.70 -7.48
C GLU A 969 10.94 3.19 -8.75
N PHE A 970 11.63 4.00 -9.54
CA PHE A 970 11.15 4.49 -10.83
C PHE A 970 12.32 4.82 -11.75
N LEU A 971 12.01 4.91 -13.06
CA LEU A 971 12.96 5.34 -14.07
C LEU A 971 13.01 6.88 -14.09
N TRP A 972 14.23 7.38 -14.17
CA TRP A 972 14.57 8.79 -14.05
C TRP A 972 15.55 9.17 -15.16
N GLN A 973 15.46 10.42 -15.58
CA GLN A 973 16.40 11.09 -16.46
C GLN A 973 16.95 12.28 -15.68
N GLU A 974 18.28 12.37 -15.58
CA GLU A 974 18.98 13.44 -14.87
C GLU A 974 20.07 14.01 -15.76
N GLY A 975 20.09 15.33 -15.95
CA GLY A 975 21.19 16.05 -16.58
C GLY A 975 21.89 16.96 -15.59
N HIS A 976 23.22 17.02 -15.66
CA HIS A 976 24.04 17.96 -14.89
C HIS A 976 25.11 18.55 -15.81
N SER A 977 25.27 19.87 -15.73
CA SER A 977 26.21 20.62 -16.56
C SER A 977 27.08 21.58 -15.74
N ALA A 978 28.18 22.02 -16.35
CA ALA A 978 29.07 23.04 -15.81
C ALA A 978 29.54 23.98 -16.94
N PHE A 979 29.56 25.28 -16.66
CA PHE A 979 29.79 26.37 -17.60
C PHE A 979 30.82 27.37 -17.06
N ALA A 980 31.49 28.08 -17.96
CA ALA A 980 32.37 29.18 -17.60
C ALA A 980 31.59 30.45 -17.22
N THR A 981 30.45 30.71 -17.88
CA THR A 981 29.64 31.93 -17.67
C THR A 981 28.26 31.65 -17.09
N PHE A 982 27.63 32.69 -16.53
CA PHE A 982 26.24 32.64 -16.07
C PHE A 982 25.26 32.58 -17.25
N GLU A 983 25.59 33.28 -18.33
CA GLU A 983 24.75 33.44 -19.51
C GLU A 983 24.51 32.09 -20.23
N GLU A 984 25.57 31.30 -20.45
CA GLU A 984 25.47 29.97 -21.06
C GLU A 984 24.66 28.99 -20.18
N ALA A 985 24.86 29.05 -18.85
CA ALA A 985 24.13 28.22 -17.90
C ALA A 985 22.64 28.57 -17.86
N ALA A 986 22.32 29.87 -17.82
CA ALA A 986 20.95 30.37 -17.83
C ALA A 986 20.21 30.08 -19.15
N GLU A 987 20.93 30.07 -20.29
CA GLU A 987 20.36 29.67 -21.58
C GLU A 987 19.96 28.18 -21.59
N GLU A 988 20.87 27.28 -21.18
CA GLU A 988 20.57 25.84 -21.14
C GLU A 988 19.36 25.52 -20.25
N VAL A 989 19.21 26.20 -19.10
CA VAL A 989 18.07 26.01 -18.20
C VAL A 989 16.73 26.20 -18.92
N LEU A 990 16.66 27.18 -19.83
CA LEU A 990 15.47 27.46 -20.64
C LEU A 990 15.35 26.54 -21.85
N GLN A 991 16.46 26.21 -22.53
CA GLN A 991 16.47 25.23 -23.63
C GLN A 991 15.92 23.87 -23.17
N ILE A 992 16.38 23.35 -22.04
CA ILE A 992 15.91 22.08 -21.47
C ILE A 992 14.45 22.16 -21.01
N LEU A 993 14.02 23.28 -20.41
CA LEU A 993 12.61 23.47 -20.04
C LEU A 993 11.69 23.42 -21.27
N ASP A 994 12.14 23.95 -22.40
CA ASP A 994 11.39 23.96 -23.66
C ASP A 994 11.39 22.58 -24.33
N LEU A 995 12.48 21.80 -24.25
CA LEU A 995 12.49 20.39 -24.67
C LEU A 995 11.55 19.52 -23.80
N TYR A 996 11.51 19.74 -22.48
CA TYR A 996 10.51 19.09 -21.63
C TYR A 996 9.08 19.53 -21.99
N ALA A 997 8.88 20.79 -22.39
CA ALA A 997 7.57 21.24 -22.84
C ALA A 997 7.14 20.50 -24.12
N GLN A 998 8.05 20.28 -25.08
CA GLN A 998 7.78 19.47 -26.27
C GLN A 998 7.43 18.01 -25.93
N VAL A 999 8.07 17.39 -24.93
CA VAL A 999 7.69 16.05 -24.46
C VAL A 999 6.23 16.02 -23.99
N TYR A 1000 5.76 17.04 -23.26
CA TYR A 1000 4.36 17.10 -22.85
C TYR A 1000 3.44 17.51 -24.01
N GLU A 1001 3.72 18.60 -24.71
CA GLU A 1001 2.83 19.24 -25.69
C GLU A 1001 2.78 18.50 -27.03
N GLU A 1002 3.94 18.06 -27.56
CA GLU A 1002 4.06 17.46 -28.91
C GLU A 1002 4.10 15.92 -28.90
N LEU A 1003 4.65 15.29 -27.87
CA LEU A 1003 4.72 13.83 -27.79
C LEU A 1003 3.51 13.25 -27.03
N LEU A 1004 3.14 13.86 -25.90
CA LEU A 1004 2.06 13.38 -25.04
C LEU A 1004 0.69 14.08 -25.24
N ALA A 1005 0.59 15.13 -26.07
CA ALA A 1005 -0.63 15.92 -26.28
C ALA A 1005 -1.19 16.62 -25.03
N ILE A 1006 -0.32 17.06 -24.12
CA ILE A 1006 -0.63 17.67 -22.82
C ILE A 1006 -0.11 19.11 -22.77
N PRO A 1007 -0.96 20.15 -22.58
CA PRO A 1007 -0.51 21.53 -22.44
C PRO A 1007 0.21 21.75 -21.10
N VAL A 1008 1.20 22.66 -21.08
CA VAL A 1008 1.96 22.98 -19.85
C VAL A 1008 1.97 24.48 -19.55
N VAL A 1009 2.15 24.82 -18.26
CA VAL A 1009 2.47 26.20 -17.85
C VAL A 1009 3.95 26.27 -17.50
N LYS A 1010 4.71 27.05 -18.28
CA LYS A 1010 6.14 27.32 -18.05
C LYS A 1010 6.31 28.49 -17.07
N GLY A 1011 7.15 28.32 -16.05
CA GLY A 1011 7.44 29.39 -15.09
C GLY A 1011 8.61 29.10 -14.15
N ARG A 1012 8.89 30.03 -13.24
CA ARG A 1012 9.91 29.95 -12.18
C ARG A 1012 9.26 29.66 -10.81
N LYS A 1013 9.84 28.76 -10.00
CA LYS A 1013 9.42 28.51 -8.62
C LYS A 1013 9.66 29.75 -7.73
N THR A 1014 8.90 29.90 -6.65
CA THR A 1014 9.21 30.92 -5.62
C THR A 1014 10.50 30.54 -4.89
N GLU A 1015 11.06 31.47 -4.11
CA GLU A 1015 12.25 31.21 -3.29
C GLU A 1015 12.04 30.13 -2.22
N LYS A 1016 10.79 29.72 -1.96
CA LYS A 1016 10.41 28.64 -1.05
C LYS A 1016 10.33 27.26 -1.71
N GLU A 1017 9.77 27.18 -2.91
CA GLU A 1017 9.51 25.92 -3.62
C GLU A 1017 10.56 25.67 -4.75
N LYS A 1018 11.67 26.42 -4.76
CA LYS A 1018 12.85 26.14 -5.60
C LYS A 1018 13.73 25.02 -5.00
N PHE A 1019 14.63 24.46 -5.80
CA PHE A 1019 15.59 23.46 -5.34
C PHE A 1019 16.57 24.03 -4.30
N ALA A 1020 16.82 23.26 -3.24
CA ALA A 1020 17.67 23.70 -2.12
C ALA A 1020 19.13 23.88 -2.57
N GLY A 1021 19.73 25.02 -2.25
CA GLY A 1021 21.06 25.40 -2.73
C GLY A 1021 21.11 25.93 -4.18
N GLY A 1022 20.01 25.89 -4.92
CA GLY A 1022 19.93 26.49 -6.26
C GLY A 1022 19.64 27.99 -6.23
N ASP A 1023 20.18 28.73 -7.21
CA ASP A 1023 19.85 30.15 -7.42
C ASP A 1023 18.38 30.29 -7.77
N TYR A 1024 17.91 29.52 -8.77
CA TYR A 1024 16.51 29.46 -9.17
C TYR A 1024 16.13 28.11 -9.79
N THR A 1025 14.83 27.89 -9.93
CA THR A 1025 14.27 26.68 -10.54
C THR A 1025 13.16 27.07 -11.49
N THR A 1026 13.18 26.51 -12.69
CA THR A 1026 12.10 26.58 -13.68
C THR A 1026 11.33 25.26 -13.68
N THR A 1027 10.04 25.31 -14.02
CA THR A 1027 9.10 24.19 -13.82
C THR A 1027 8.05 24.15 -14.92
N LEU A 1028 7.55 22.94 -15.19
CA LEU A 1028 6.34 22.70 -15.97
C LEU A 1028 5.21 22.26 -15.04
N GLU A 1029 4.14 23.04 -14.99
CA GLU A 1029 2.92 22.69 -14.24
C GLU A 1029 1.83 22.21 -15.20
N VAL A 1030 1.21 21.06 -14.87
CA VAL A 1030 0.10 20.45 -15.61
C VAL A 1030 -1.16 20.46 -14.74
N PHE A 1031 -2.34 20.62 -15.33
CA PHE A 1031 -3.62 20.58 -14.62
C PHE A 1031 -4.36 19.25 -14.80
N ILE A 1032 -4.84 18.67 -13.69
CA ILE A 1032 -5.65 17.45 -13.69
C ILE A 1032 -7.11 17.83 -13.37
N SER A 1033 -7.93 17.97 -14.42
CA SER A 1033 -9.31 18.44 -14.33
C SER A 1033 -10.21 17.57 -13.44
N ALA A 1034 -9.97 16.26 -13.39
CA ALA A 1034 -10.74 15.34 -12.55
C ALA A 1034 -10.48 15.48 -11.03
N SER A 1035 -9.39 16.13 -10.61
CA SER A 1035 -9.13 16.42 -9.19
C SER A 1035 -9.16 17.91 -8.85
N GLY A 1036 -9.18 18.80 -9.85
CA GLY A 1036 -9.01 20.24 -9.64
C GLY A 1036 -7.65 20.61 -9.05
N ARG A 1037 -6.60 19.83 -9.38
CA ARG A 1037 -5.25 19.95 -8.80
C ARG A 1037 -4.19 20.13 -9.89
N ALA A 1038 -3.10 20.81 -9.53
CA ALA A 1038 -1.91 20.96 -10.36
C ALA A 1038 -0.86 19.89 -10.02
N ILE A 1039 -0.13 19.42 -11.02
CA ILE A 1039 0.98 18.47 -10.85
C ILE A 1039 2.22 18.94 -11.61
N GLN A 1040 3.35 19.00 -10.90
CA GLN A 1040 4.66 19.30 -11.48
C GLN A 1040 5.10 18.15 -12.37
N GLY A 1041 5.36 18.46 -13.65
CA GLY A 1041 5.74 17.50 -14.68
C GLY A 1041 7.25 17.31 -14.86
N ALA A 1042 8.02 18.40 -14.82
CA ALA A 1042 9.48 18.42 -14.97
C ALA A 1042 10.07 19.71 -14.36
N THR A 1043 11.37 19.71 -14.03
CA THR A 1043 12.09 20.91 -13.55
C THR A 1043 13.50 21.02 -14.13
N SER A 1044 13.95 22.27 -14.29
CA SER A 1044 15.31 22.63 -14.69
C SER A 1044 15.84 23.72 -13.75
N HIS A 1045 17.02 23.48 -13.17
CA HIS A 1045 17.55 24.17 -12.00
C HIS A 1045 18.86 24.88 -12.34
N HIS A 1046 18.91 26.20 -12.12
CA HIS A 1046 20.17 26.93 -12.11
C HIS A 1046 20.77 26.81 -10.71
N LEU A 1047 21.84 26.05 -10.57
CA LEU A 1047 22.50 25.79 -9.28
C LEU A 1047 23.55 26.86 -8.92
N GLY A 1048 23.84 27.75 -9.86
CA GLY A 1048 24.78 28.85 -9.66
C GLY A 1048 26.19 28.35 -9.43
N GLN A 1049 26.87 28.97 -8.47
CA GLN A 1049 28.20 28.55 -8.02
C GLN A 1049 28.19 27.90 -6.62
N ASN A 1050 27.02 27.60 -6.05
CA ASN A 1050 26.94 27.16 -4.65
C ASN A 1050 27.55 25.76 -4.48
N PHE A 1051 27.28 24.87 -5.44
CA PHE A 1051 27.83 23.52 -5.47
C PHE A 1051 29.28 23.49 -6.01
N SER A 1052 29.66 24.35 -6.96
CA SER A 1052 31.04 24.40 -7.47
C SER A 1052 32.02 24.95 -6.44
N LYS A 1053 31.58 25.87 -5.58
CA LYS A 1053 32.34 26.32 -4.38
C LYS A 1053 32.46 25.22 -3.33
N MET A 1054 31.45 24.37 -3.19
CA MET A 1054 31.45 23.24 -2.24
C MET A 1054 32.32 22.06 -2.70
N PHE A 1055 32.37 21.78 -4.00
CA PHE A 1055 33.10 20.65 -4.59
C PHE A 1055 34.39 21.03 -5.33
N GLU A 1056 34.80 22.30 -5.24
CA GLU A 1056 36.02 22.85 -5.86
C GLU A 1056 36.08 22.69 -7.39
N ILE A 1057 34.94 22.82 -8.09
CA ILE A 1057 34.90 22.86 -9.56
C ILE A 1057 35.38 24.24 -10.03
N ILE A 1058 36.68 24.32 -10.31
CA ILE A 1058 37.43 25.55 -10.58
C ILE A 1058 38.15 25.44 -11.93
N PHE A 1059 38.15 26.53 -12.70
CA PHE A 1059 38.87 26.66 -13.97
C PHE A 1059 39.73 27.94 -14.00
N GLU A 1060 40.69 28.02 -14.92
CA GLU A 1060 41.52 29.21 -15.16
C GLU A 1060 40.87 30.15 -16.21
N ASP A 1061 40.68 31.43 -15.87
CA ASP A 1061 40.03 32.42 -16.74
C ASP A 1061 40.92 32.72 -17.98
N PRO A 1062 40.41 32.56 -19.22
CA PRO A 1062 41.14 32.94 -20.44
C PRO A 1062 41.50 34.43 -20.53
N LYS A 1063 40.83 35.31 -19.78
CA LYS A 1063 41.04 36.77 -19.78
C LYS A 1063 42.14 37.21 -18.79
N THR A 1064 42.31 36.49 -17.70
CA THR A 1064 43.29 36.76 -16.63
C THR A 1064 44.08 35.49 -16.30
N PRO A 1065 45.10 35.13 -17.11
CA PRO A 1065 45.86 33.89 -16.95
C PRO A 1065 46.44 33.71 -15.54
N GLY A 1066 46.09 32.60 -14.89
CA GLY A 1066 46.44 32.29 -13.50
C GLY A 1066 45.40 32.70 -12.45
N GLU A 1067 44.37 33.46 -12.82
CA GLU A 1067 43.18 33.68 -11.98
C GLU A 1067 42.23 32.47 -12.06
N LYS A 1068 41.66 32.10 -10.92
CA LYS A 1068 40.83 30.89 -10.77
C LYS A 1068 39.39 31.25 -10.46
N GLN A 1069 38.45 30.73 -11.25
CA GLN A 1069 37.02 31.00 -11.14
C GLN A 1069 36.22 29.70 -10.97
N PHE A 1070 35.06 29.81 -10.32
CA PHE A 1070 34.15 28.69 -10.08
C PHE A 1070 33.15 28.55 -11.23
N ALA A 1071 32.97 27.31 -11.72
CA ALA A 1071 32.00 27.04 -12.78
C ALA A 1071 30.55 27.33 -12.32
N TYR A 1072 29.72 27.83 -13.24
CA TYR A 1072 28.27 27.87 -13.07
C TYR A 1072 27.68 26.50 -13.41
N GLN A 1073 26.63 26.06 -12.72
CA GLN A 1073 26.12 24.69 -12.86
C GLN A 1073 24.60 24.64 -12.99
N ASN A 1074 24.12 23.63 -13.72
CA ASN A 1074 22.71 23.26 -13.74
C ASN A 1074 22.50 21.80 -13.30
N SER A 1075 21.26 21.51 -12.90
CA SER A 1075 20.68 20.16 -12.86
C SER A 1075 19.29 20.21 -13.46
N TRP A 1076 18.84 19.14 -14.12
CA TRP A 1076 17.50 19.07 -14.72
C TRP A 1076 17.01 17.63 -14.78
N GLY A 1077 15.71 17.39 -14.55
CA GLY A 1077 15.19 16.02 -14.52
C GLY A 1077 13.73 15.79 -14.92
N LEU A 1078 13.50 14.60 -15.48
CA LEU A 1078 12.22 14.05 -15.93
C LEU A 1078 12.07 12.60 -15.43
N THR A 1079 10.83 12.13 -15.28
CA THR A 1079 10.54 10.83 -14.65
C THR A 1079 9.35 10.13 -15.29
N THR A 1080 9.14 8.84 -14.98
CA THR A 1080 7.94 8.09 -15.38
C THR A 1080 6.61 8.68 -14.88
N ARG A 1081 6.63 9.73 -14.05
CA ARG A 1081 5.44 10.55 -13.72
C ARG A 1081 4.73 11.07 -14.98
N THR A 1082 5.47 11.35 -16.05
CA THR A 1082 4.95 11.63 -17.40
C THR A 1082 3.80 10.70 -17.81
N ILE A 1083 3.99 9.39 -17.65
CA ILE A 1083 3.03 8.34 -18.02
C ILE A 1083 1.79 8.39 -17.11
N GLY A 1084 1.98 8.64 -15.82
CA GLY A 1084 0.88 8.82 -14.87
C GLY A 1084 0.06 10.07 -15.15
N VAL A 1085 0.72 11.20 -15.46
CA VAL A 1085 0.08 12.46 -15.85
C VAL A 1085 -0.71 12.28 -17.16
N MET A 1086 -0.10 11.68 -18.19
CA MET A 1086 -0.77 11.32 -19.45
C MET A 1086 -2.00 10.44 -19.20
N THR A 1087 -1.90 9.44 -18.33
CA THR A 1087 -3.03 8.57 -17.97
C THR A 1087 -4.15 9.35 -17.30
N MET A 1088 -3.83 10.24 -16.34
CA MET A 1088 -4.82 11.08 -15.65
C MET A 1088 -5.45 12.16 -16.56
N VAL A 1089 -4.71 12.74 -17.49
CA VAL A 1089 -5.23 13.74 -18.44
C VAL A 1089 -6.10 13.06 -19.52
N HIS A 1090 -5.60 12.02 -20.17
CA HIS A 1090 -6.26 11.48 -21.37
C HIS A 1090 -7.30 10.41 -21.10
N GLY A 1091 -7.08 9.53 -20.11
CA GLY A 1091 -7.97 8.40 -19.79
C GLY A 1091 -9.40 8.82 -19.41
N ASP A 1092 -10.35 7.91 -19.57
CA ASP A 1092 -11.79 8.14 -19.32
C ASP A 1092 -12.46 6.94 -18.61
N ASN A 1093 -13.79 6.99 -18.48
CA ASN A 1093 -14.60 5.94 -17.85
C ASN A 1093 -14.74 4.64 -18.68
N MET A 1094 -14.21 4.60 -19.91
CA MET A 1094 -14.09 3.39 -20.73
C MET A 1094 -12.70 2.74 -20.60
N GLY A 1095 -11.67 3.47 -20.14
CA GLY A 1095 -10.33 2.96 -19.89
C GLY A 1095 -9.22 3.94 -20.30
N LEU A 1096 -8.05 3.37 -20.57
CA LEU A 1096 -6.90 4.11 -21.10
C LEU A 1096 -7.23 4.77 -22.46
N VAL A 1097 -6.63 5.95 -22.68
CA VAL A 1097 -6.57 6.66 -23.97
C VAL A 1097 -5.11 7.05 -24.15
N LEU A 1098 -4.49 6.69 -25.28
CA LEU A 1098 -3.09 7.00 -25.58
C LEU A 1098 -2.99 8.02 -26.72
N PRO A 1099 -2.09 9.03 -26.61
CA PRO A 1099 -1.67 9.83 -27.75
C PRO A 1099 -1.02 8.93 -28.82
N PRO A 1100 -1.38 9.07 -30.11
CA PRO A 1100 -0.83 8.24 -31.19
C PRO A 1100 0.70 8.13 -31.22
N ARG A 1101 1.40 9.23 -30.97
CA ARG A 1101 2.87 9.33 -31.04
C ARG A 1101 3.62 8.51 -29.97
N VAL A 1102 2.94 8.01 -28.93
CA VAL A 1102 3.48 7.05 -27.93
C VAL A 1102 2.72 5.73 -27.87
N ALA A 1103 1.77 5.50 -28.77
CA ALA A 1103 1.00 4.26 -28.78
C ALA A 1103 1.80 3.14 -29.47
N SER A 1104 2.29 2.16 -28.68
CA SER A 1104 3.09 1.02 -29.17
C SER A 1104 2.44 0.23 -30.31
N VAL A 1105 1.11 0.34 -30.46
CA VAL A 1105 0.32 -0.18 -31.58
C VAL A 1105 -0.72 0.88 -31.97
N GLN A 1106 -0.67 1.38 -33.21
CA GLN A 1106 -1.62 2.40 -33.71
C GLN A 1106 -3.09 1.92 -33.78
N GLY A 1107 -3.31 0.61 -33.65
CA GLY A 1107 -4.62 0.00 -33.43
C GLY A 1107 -5.27 0.31 -32.07
N VAL A 1108 -4.55 0.98 -31.15
CA VAL A 1108 -5.08 1.44 -29.84
C VAL A 1108 -5.84 2.77 -29.96
N PRO A 1109 -5.30 3.84 -30.59
CA PRO A 1109 -6.07 5.06 -30.86
C PRO A 1109 -7.16 4.88 -31.94
N ILE A 1110 -6.99 3.93 -32.89
CA ILE A 1110 -7.98 3.64 -33.94
C ILE A 1110 -8.25 2.13 -34.01
N ARG A 1111 -9.47 1.68 -33.68
CA ARG A 1111 -9.87 0.29 -33.94
C ARG A 1111 -10.41 0.15 -35.36
N LEU A 1112 -9.86 -0.79 -36.12
CA LEU A 1112 -10.40 -1.16 -37.45
C LEU A 1112 -11.44 -2.27 -37.32
N GLU A 1113 -12.59 -2.10 -37.98
CA GLU A 1113 -13.68 -3.07 -38.08
C GLU A 1113 -13.86 -3.46 -39.56
N VAL A 1114 -13.65 -4.74 -39.88
CA VAL A 1114 -13.67 -5.27 -41.26
C VAL A 1114 -14.70 -6.38 -41.38
N GLY A 1115 -15.79 -6.14 -42.11
CA GLY A 1115 -16.87 -7.10 -42.31
C GLY A 1115 -16.88 -7.78 -43.69
N PRO A 1116 -17.57 -8.93 -43.86
CA PRO A 1116 -17.74 -9.60 -45.16
C PRO A 1116 -18.55 -8.82 -46.21
N ARG A 1117 -19.10 -7.65 -45.85
CA ARG A 1117 -19.69 -6.68 -46.79
C ARG A 1117 -18.65 -5.65 -47.21
N ASP A 1118 -17.89 -5.15 -46.25
CA ASP A 1118 -16.87 -4.10 -46.43
C ASP A 1118 -15.72 -4.61 -47.32
N MET A 1119 -15.30 -5.87 -47.09
CA MET A 1119 -14.39 -6.61 -47.98
C MET A 1119 -14.90 -6.79 -49.43
N LYS A 1120 -16.22 -6.69 -49.69
CA LYS A 1120 -16.79 -6.72 -51.05
C LYS A 1120 -16.91 -5.34 -51.70
N SER A 1121 -16.89 -4.30 -50.88
CA SER A 1121 -16.91 -2.89 -51.31
C SER A 1121 -15.53 -2.26 -51.30
N CYS A 1122 -14.46 -3.03 -51.04
CA CYS A 1122 -13.08 -2.55 -50.88
C CYS A 1122 -12.99 -1.37 -49.88
N GLN A 1123 -13.55 -1.57 -48.68
CA GLN A 1123 -13.57 -0.59 -47.60
C GLN A 1123 -13.43 -1.26 -46.22
N PHE A 1124 -13.21 -0.45 -45.18
CA PHE A 1124 -13.30 -0.83 -43.77
C PHE A 1124 -13.89 0.32 -42.94
N VAL A 1125 -14.20 0.06 -41.67
CA VAL A 1125 -14.66 1.09 -40.72
C VAL A 1125 -13.58 1.36 -39.68
N ALA A 1126 -13.05 2.58 -39.65
CA ALA A 1126 -12.18 3.08 -38.60
C ALA A 1126 -13.02 3.64 -37.44
N VAL A 1127 -12.69 3.25 -36.20
CA VAL A 1127 -13.37 3.71 -35.00
C VAL A 1127 -12.37 4.41 -34.08
N ARG A 1128 -12.57 5.72 -33.86
CA ARG A 1128 -11.72 6.56 -33.02
C ARG A 1128 -11.85 6.20 -31.54
N ARG A 1129 -10.73 6.17 -30.79
CA ARG A 1129 -10.74 5.94 -29.33
C ARG A 1129 -11.08 7.19 -28.51
N ASP A 1130 -10.76 8.39 -29.03
CA ASP A 1130 -10.94 9.67 -28.33
C ASP A 1130 -12.40 10.18 -28.36
N THR A 1131 -13.11 9.98 -29.47
CA THR A 1131 -14.51 10.40 -29.65
C THR A 1131 -15.52 9.24 -29.75
N GLY A 1132 -15.07 8.03 -30.09
CA GLY A 1132 -15.97 6.91 -30.42
C GLY A 1132 -16.61 6.97 -31.81
N GLU A 1133 -16.27 7.99 -32.61
CA GLU A 1133 -16.76 8.20 -33.98
C GLU A 1133 -16.36 7.04 -34.92
N LYS A 1134 -17.21 6.76 -35.91
CA LYS A 1134 -16.99 5.74 -36.94
C LYS A 1134 -16.91 6.36 -38.33
N LEU A 1135 -15.78 6.19 -39.00
CA LEU A 1135 -15.56 6.62 -40.38
C LEU A 1135 -15.43 5.39 -41.29
N THR A 1136 -16.09 5.40 -42.45
CA THR A 1136 -15.89 4.36 -43.48
C THR A 1136 -14.80 4.84 -44.43
N VAL A 1137 -13.78 4.02 -44.65
CA VAL A 1137 -12.57 4.36 -45.41
C VAL A 1137 -12.39 3.33 -46.53
N ALA A 1138 -12.15 3.81 -47.75
CA ALA A 1138 -11.84 2.94 -48.89
C ALA A 1138 -10.41 2.38 -48.77
N ASP A 1139 -10.22 1.13 -49.19
CA ASP A 1139 -8.97 0.38 -49.05
C ASP A 1139 -7.80 1.08 -49.78
N ASN A 1140 -8.07 1.73 -50.91
CA ASN A 1140 -7.11 2.51 -51.69
C ASN A 1140 -6.77 3.89 -51.07
N GLU A 1141 -7.47 4.33 -50.04
CA GLU A 1141 -7.18 5.57 -49.29
C GLU A 1141 -6.68 5.29 -47.86
N ALA A 1142 -6.50 4.01 -47.50
CA ALA A 1142 -6.28 3.55 -46.13
C ALA A 1142 -5.14 4.29 -45.41
N GLU A 1143 -3.95 4.32 -46.04
CA GLU A 1143 -2.74 4.93 -45.48
C GLU A 1143 -2.94 6.43 -45.22
N THR A 1144 -3.31 7.20 -46.24
CA THR A 1144 -3.49 8.66 -46.14
C THR A 1144 -4.57 9.04 -45.14
N LYS A 1145 -5.70 8.31 -45.11
CA LYS A 1145 -6.80 8.57 -44.17
C LYS A 1145 -6.45 8.19 -42.74
N LEU A 1146 -5.74 7.09 -42.52
CA LEU A 1146 -5.33 6.70 -41.17
C LEU A 1146 -4.24 7.62 -40.62
N HIS A 1147 -3.27 8.06 -41.43
CA HIS A 1147 -2.30 9.07 -41.01
C HIS A 1147 -2.96 10.40 -40.65
N SER A 1148 -3.89 10.91 -41.46
CA SER A 1148 -4.70 12.09 -41.10
C SER A 1148 -5.44 11.87 -39.78
N LEU A 1149 -6.10 10.71 -39.62
CA LEU A 1149 -6.93 10.42 -38.45
C LEU A 1149 -6.11 10.29 -37.15
N LEU A 1150 -4.85 9.86 -37.22
CA LEU A 1150 -3.95 9.84 -36.06
C LEU A 1150 -3.56 11.26 -35.64
N GLU A 1151 -3.23 12.15 -36.58
CA GLU A 1151 -2.97 13.55 -36.24
C GLU A 1151 -4.25 14.28 -35.77
N ASP A 1152 -5.41 14.00 -36.36
CA ASP A 1152 -6.72 14.50 -35.90
C ASP A 1152 -7.06 14.04 -34.48
N ILE A 1153 -6.60 12.85 -34.05
CA ILE A 1153 -6.73 12.36 -32.67
C ILE A 1153 -5.75 13.10 -31.75
N HIS A 1154 -4.49 13.25 -32.16
CA HIS A 1154 -3.46 13.92 -31.36
C HIS A 1154 -3.83 15.40 -31.10
N VAL A 1155 -4.24 16.13 -32.16
CA VAL A 1155 -4.70 17.52 -32.07
C VAL A 1155 -5.97 17.65 -31.23
N ASN A 1156 -6.92 16.72 -31.32
CA ASN A 1156 -8.12 16.74 -30.48
C ASN A 1156 -7.79 16.51 -28.98
N LEU A 1157 -6.91 15.55 -28.66
CA LEU A 1157 -6.46 15.30 -27.30
C LEU A 1157 -5.79 16.53 -26.68
N PHE A 1158 -4.89 17.19 -27.43
CA PHE A 1158 -4.26 18.45 -27.01
C PHE A 1158 -5.27 19.59 -26.86
N THR A 1159 -6.18 19.76 -27.82
CA THR A 1159 -7.20 20.82 -27.80
C THR A 1159 -8.14 20.68 -26.61
N ARG A 1160 -8.56 19.45 -26.29
CA ARG A 1160 -9.36 19.13 -25.12
C ARG A 1160 -8.64 19.51 -23.83
N ALA A 1161 -7.41 19.03 -23.64
CA ALA A 1161 -6.62 19.33 -22.44
C ALA A 1161 -6.27 20.83 -22.33
N SER A 1162 -6.02 21.51 -23.45
CA SER A 1162 -5.77 22.96 -23.51
C SER A 1162 -6.99 23.77 -23.09
N LYS A 1163 -8.21 23.31 -23.44
CA LYS A 1163 -9.47 23.89 -22.97
C LYS A 1163 -9.69 23.66 -21.47
N ASP A 1164 -9.40 22.46 -20.96
CA ASP A 1164 -9.50 22.16 -19.53
C ASP A 1164 -8.58 23.06 -18.71
N LEU A 1165 -7.29 23.16 -19.09
CA LEU A 1165 -6.32 24.05 -18.44
C LEU A 1165 -6.79 25.52 -18.46
N LYS A 1166 -7.14 26.05 -19.64
CA LYS A 1166 -7.54 27.46 -19.80
C LYS A 1166 -8.84 27.83 -19.09
N THR A 1167 -9.77 26.89 -18.88
CA THR A 1167 -11.02 27.16 -18.14
C THR A 1167 -10.88 27.09 -16.63
N HIS A 1168 -9.82 26.44 -16.12
CA HIS A 1168 -9.54 26.31 -14.69
C HIS A 1168 -8.35 27.17 -14.21
N MET A 1169 -7.65 27.86 -15.11
CA MET A 1169 -6.75 28.96 -14.79
C MET A 1169 -7.53 30.28 -14.69
N VAL A 1170 -7.50 30.92 -13.53
CA VAL A 1170 -8.25 32.16 -13.22
C VAL A 1170 -7.39 33.15 -12.44
N VAL A 1171 -7.86 34.40 -12.28
CA VAL A 1171 -7.18 35.45 -11.50
C VAL A 1171 -8.02 35.80 -10.27
N ALA A 1172 -7.38 36.07 -9.13
CA ALA A 1172 -8.01 36.64 -7.94
C ALA A 1172 -7.16 37.78 -7.35
N ASN A 1173 -7.82 38.79 -6.79
CA ASN A 1173 -7.18 39.95 -6.17
C ASN A 1173 -7.49 40.11 -4.67
N THR A 1174 -8.50 39.40 -4.17
CA THR A 1174 -8.86 39.35 -2.75
C THR A 1174 -8.60 37.95 -2.19
N MET A 1175 -8.47 37.81 -0.87
CA MET A 1175 -8.27 36.52 -0.23
C MET A 1175 -9.53 35.65 -0.30
N GLU A 1176 -10.68 36.31 -0.30
CA GLU A 1176 -12.03 35.76 -0.38
C GLU A 1176 -12.28 35.13 -1.76
N ASP A 1177 -12.04 35.87 -2.85
CA ASP A 1177 -12.13 35.35 -4.22
C ASP A 1177 -11.14 34.20 -4.43
N PHE A 1178 -9.92 34.34 -3.93
CA PHE A 1178 -8.88 33.33 -4.04
C PHE A 1178 -9.28 32.03 -3.34
N GLN A 1179 -9.77 32.10 -2.10
CA GLN A 1179 -10.26 30.93 -1.38
C GLN A 1179 -11.44 30.28 -2.13
N GLN A 1180 -12.42 31.06 -2.59
CA GLN A 1180 -13.58 30.54 -3.31
C GLN A 1180 -13.19 29.85 -4.62
N LEU A 1181 -12.25 30.41 -5.39
CA LEU A 1181 -11.81 29.85 -6.67
C LEU A 1181 -10.95 28.61 -6.46
N LEU A 1182 -10.00 28.63 -5.51
CA LEU A 1182 -9.23 27.44 -5.08
C LEU A 1182 -10.15 26.29 -4.63
N ASP A 1183 -11.22 26.63 -3.90
CA ASP A 1183 -12.23 25.69 -3.43
C ASP A 1183 -13.18 25.17 -4.50
N SER A 1184 -13.18 25.80 -5.69
CA SER A 1184 -13.82 25.29 -6.91
C SER A 1184 -12.88 24.43 -7.77
N GLY A 1185 -11.70 24.04 -7.26
CA GLY A 1185 -10.76 23.14 -7.97
C GLY A 1185 -9.97 23.82 -9.08
N LYS A 1186 -9.60 25.10 -8.89
CA LYS A 1186 -8.91 25.92 -9.89
C LYS A 1186 -7.47 26.25 -9.53
N ILE A 1187 -6.69 26.55 -10.56
CA ILE A 1187 -5.39 27.22 -10.43
C ILE A 1187 -5.67 28.73 -10.47
N VAL A 1188 -5.20 29.46 -9.45
CA VAL A 1188 -5.53 30.88 -9.26
C VAL A 1188 -4.26 31.72 -9.27
N GLN A 1189 -4.19 32.69 -10.18
CA GLN A 1189 -3.14 33.69 -10.22
C GLN A 1189 -3.46 34.82 -9.23
N ILE A 1190 -2.54 35.13 -8.34
CA ILE A 1190 -2.71 36.15 -7.28
C ILE A 1190 -1.52 37.11 -7.20
N PRO A 1191 -1.73 38.37 -6.78
CA PRO A 1191 -0.64 39.31 -6.56
C PRO A 1191 0.15 38.92 -5.31
N PHE A 1192 1.45 38.67 -5.45
CA PHE A 1192 2.29 38.06 -4.42
C PHE A 1192 3.60 38.84 -4.20
N CYS A 1193 4.05 38.94 -2.95
CA CYS A 1193 5.25 39.68 -2.54
C CYS A 1193 6.56 38.88 -2.67
N GLY A 1194 6.50 37.56 -2.89
CA GLY A 1194 7.67 36.69 -2.92
C GLY A 1194 8.18 36.23 -1.54
N GLU A 1195 7.61 36.74 -0.43
CA GLU A 1195 8.11 36.45 0.92
C GLU A 1195 7.61 35.10 1.46
N ILE A 1196 8.52 34.31 2.05
CA ILE A 1196 8.26 32.94 2.55
C ILE A 1196 7.14 32.93 3.61
N ASP A 1197 7.16 33.88 4.56
CA ASP A 1197 6.13 34.03 5.60
C ASP A 1197 4.72 34.23 5.03
N CYS A 1198 4.62 34.93 3.89
CA CYS A 1198 3.35 35.15 3.20
C CYS A 1198 2.87 33.87 2.53
N GLU A 1199 3.79 33.07 1.96
CA GLU A 1199 3.45 31.76 1.39
C GLU A 1199 3.02 30.76 2.48
N ASP A 1200 3.67 30.79 3.65
CA ASP A 1200 3.22 30.01 4.83
C ASP A 1200 1.85 30.46 5.33
N TRP A 1201 1.59 31.76 5.37
CA TRP A 1201 0.28 32.28 5.77
C TRP A 1201 -0.81 31.83 4.77
N ILE A 1202 -0.60 31.99 3.46
CA ILE A 1202 -1.50 31.51 2.41
C ILE A 1202 -1.78 30.00 2.59
N LYS A 1203 -0.73 29.19 2.71
CA LYS A 1203 -0.84 27.73 2.86
C LYS A 1203 -1.62 27.33 4.13
N LYS A 1204 -1.41 28.02 5.26
CA LYS A 1204 -2.09 27.74 6.53
C LYS A 1204 -3.56 28.19 6.51
N THR A 1205 -3.86 29.35 5.93
CA THR A 1205 -5.22 29.90 5.88
C THR A 1205 -6.14 29.21 4.85
N THR A 1206 -5.57 28.56 3.83
CA THR A 1206 -6.35 27.87 2.77
C THR A 1206 -6.48 26.35 2.93
N ALA A 1207 -6.02 25.80 4.06
CA ALA A 1207 -6.15 24.39 4.39
C ALA A 1207 -7.61 23.98 4.68
N ARG A 1208 -7.93 22.70 4.48
CA ARG A 1208 -9.24 22.10 4.74
C ARG A 1208 -9.10 20.86 5.61
N ASP A 1209 -10.09 20.62 6.46
CA ASP A 1209 -10.22 19.41 7.29
C ASP A 1209 -10.95 18.24 6.58
N GLN A 1210 -11.51 18.46 5.38
CA GLN A 1210 -12.42 17.51 4.72
C GLN A 1210 -11.79 16.61 3.63
N ASP A 1211 -10.51 16.78 3.28
CA ASP A 1211 -9.84 16.03 2.21
C ASP A 1211 -9.44 14.59 2.68
N LEU A 1212 -10.46 13.78 3.03
CA LEU A 1212 -10.35 12.43 3.60
C LEU A 1212 -10.00 11.32 2.57
N GLU A 1213 -8.99 11.55 1.75
CA GLU A 1213 -8.27 10.51 1.00
C GLU A 1213 -7.30 9.78 1.97
N PRO A 1214 -7.41 8.45 2.21
CA PRO A 1214 -6.60 7.73 3.20
C PRO A 1214 -5.08 7.70 2.94
N GLY A 1215 -4.39 8.78 3.33
CA GLY A 1215 -2.95 8.96 3.19
C GLY A 1215 -2.51 10.33 2.65
N ALA A 1216 -3.44 11.19 2.24
CA ALA A 1216 -3.13 12.54 1.78
C ALA A 1216 -2.78 13.49 2.97
N PRO A 1217 -1.77 14.36 2.85
CA PRO A 1217 -1.54 15.45 3.80
C PRO A 1217 -2.60 16.56 3.63
N SER A 1218 -2.81 17.41 4.65
CA SER A 1218 -3.76 18.53 4.55
C SER A 1218 -3.33 19.55 3.48
N MET A 1219 -4.12 19.67 2.41
CA MET A 1219 -3.78 20.44 1.21
C MET A 1219 -4.31 21.88 1.26
N GLY A 1220 -3.62 22.73 2.03
CA GLY A 1220 -3.58 24.16 1.76
C GLY A 1220 -2.86 24.47 0.44
N ALA A 1221 -3.09 25.67 -0.10
CA ALA A 1221 -2.49 26.09 -1.36
C ALA A 1221 -0.95 26.15 -1.29
N LYS A 1222 -0.29 25.67 -2.34
CA LYS A 1222 1.13 25.93 -2.64
C LYS A 1222 1.24 27.00 -3.72
N SER A 1223 2.36 27.72 -3.77
CA SER A 1223 2.77 28.35 -5.03
C SER A 1223 3.16 27.26 -6.03
N LEU A 1224 2.75 27.41 -7.28
CA LEU A 1224 3.05 26.48 -8.36
C LEU A 1224 4.22 27.01 -9.18
N CYS A 1225 4.06 28.22 -9.73
CA CYS A 1225 5.12 29.00 -10.35
C CYS A 1225 4.72 30.49 -10.49
N ILE A 1226 5.72 31.34 -10.70
CA ILE A 1226 5.60 32.63 -11.36
C ILE A 1226 5.63 32.32 -12.87
N PRO A 1227 4.50 32.42 -13.61
CA PRO A 1227 4.45 32.01 -15.01
C PRO A 1227 5.20 33.01 -15.91
N PHE A 1228 5.90 32.51 -16.93
CA PHE A 1228 6.56 33.37 -17.93
C PHE A 1228 5.56 34.06 -18.89
N LYS A 1229 4.33 33.57 -18.94
CA LYS A 1229 3.20 34.20 -19.65
C LYS A 1229 2.02 34.27 -18.66
N PRO A 1230 1.91 35.33 -17.85
CA PRO A 1230 0.83 35.47 -16.88
C PRO A 1230 -0.52 35.75 -17.55
N LEU A 1231 -1.62 35.44 -16.85
CA LEU A 1231 -3.00 35.70 -17.28
C LEU A 1231 -3.35 37.20 -17.30
N CYS A 1232 -2.64 38.00 -16.50
CA CYS A 1232 -2.75 39.45 -16.43
C CYS A 1232 -1.46 40.06 -15.85
N GLU A 1233 -1.21 41.33 -16.17
CA GLU A 1233 0.00 42.06 -15.77
C GLU A 1233 -0.18 42.80 -14.43
N LEU A 1234 0.88 42.82 -13.62
CA LEU A 1234 0.87 43.42 -12.29
C LEU A 1234 0.86 44.94 -12.37
N GLN A 1235 -0.21 45.56 -11.87
CA GLN A 1235 -0.36 47.01 -11.92
C GLN A 1235 0.59 47.72 -10.94
N PRO A 1236 1.19 48.88 -11.31
CA PRO A 1236 2.05 49.63 -10.41
C PRO A 1236 1.37 49.96 -9.08
N GLY A 1237 2.04 49.65 -7.96
CA GLY A 1237 1.51 49.88 -6.62
C GLY A 1237 0.53 48.81 -6.11
N ALA A 1238 0.29 47.73 -6.85
CA ALA A 1238 -0.51 46.59 -6.38
C ALA A 1238 0.04 46.02 -5.05
N LYS A 1239 -0.85 45.72 -4.11
CA LYS A 1239 -0.52 45.04 -2.85
C LYS A 1239 -0.56 43.53 -3.04
N CYS A 1240 0.26 42.82 -2.26
CA CYS A 1240 0.15 41.38 -2.10
C CYS A 1240 -1.20 41.02 -1.47
N ILE A 1241 -1.74 39.83 -1.76
CA ILE A 1241 -3.03 39.33 -1.25
C ILE A 1241 -3.16 39.37 0.29
N CYS A 1242 -2.04 39.35 1.03
CA CYS A 1242 -2.02 39.50 2.49
C CYS A 1242 -2.21 40.94 3.00
N GLY A 1243 -2.28 41.93 2.10
CA GLY A 1243 -2.46 43.36 2.38
C GLY A 1243 -1.25 44.10 2.97
N ARG A 1244 -0.24 43.36 3.48
CA ARG A 1244 0.91 43.92 4.24
C ARG A 1244 2.00 44.51 3.35
N ASN A 1245 2.42 43.77 2.34
CA ASN A 1245 3.59 44.09 1.51
C ASN A 1245 3.15 44.47 0.08
N PRO A 1246 3.92 45.27 -0.68
CA PRO A 1246 3.72 45.40 -2.11
C PRO A 1246 3.86 44.04 -2.81
N ALA A 1247 3.12 43.83 -3.88
CA ALA A 1247 3.33 42.68 -4.76
C ALA A 1247 4.58 42.91 -5.62
N LYS A 1248 5.35 41.85 -5.84
CA LYS A 1248 6.50 41.83 -6.78
C LYS A 1248 6.16 41.04 -8.04
N TYR A 1249 5.29 40.04 -7.92
CA TYR A 1249 4.95 39.10 -8.99
C TYR A 1249 3.44 38.83 -9.00
N TYR A 1250 2.93 38.41 -10.16
CA TYR A 1250 1.76 37.54 -10.19
C TYR A 1250 2.24 36.09 -10.13
N THR A 1251 1.69 35.31 -9.20
CA THR A 1251 2.09 33.92 -8.97
C THR A 1251 0.86 33.02 -9.06
N LEU A 1252 0.99 31.87 -9.71
CA LEU A 1252 -0.04 30.84 -9.74
C LEU A 1252 0.01 30.03 -8.44
N PHE A 1253 -1.11 29.92 -7.76
CA PHE A 1253 -1.32 29.10 -6.58
C PHE A 1253 -2.39 28.04 -6.85
N GLY A 1254 -2.31 26.91 -6.16
CA GLY A 1254 -3.29 25.84 -6.27
C GLY A 1254 -3.09 24.73 -5.25
N ARG A 1255 -4.02 23.78 -5.22
CA ARG A 1255 -3.81 22.49 -4.56
C ARG A 1255 -2.97 21.60 -5.47
N SER A 1256 -1.84 21.13 -4.97
CA SER A 1256 -0.95 20.22 -5.71
C SER A 1256 -1.41 18.76 -5.55
N TYR A 1257 -1.00 17.88 -6.47
CA TYR A 1257 -1.25 16.44 -6.43
C TYR A 1257 -0.09 15.69 -5.75
#